data_AF-A0A229T771-F1
#
_entry.id   AF-A0A229T771-F1
#
_cell.length_a   1.000
_cell.length_b   1.000
_cell.length_c   1.000
_cell.angle_alpha   90.00
_cell.angle_beta   90.00
_cell.angle_gamma   90.00
#
_symmetry.space_group_name_H-M   'P 1'
#
loop_
_entity.id
_entity.type
_entity.pdbx_description
1 polymer ?
#
loop_
_entity_poly.entity_id
_entity_poly.type
_entity_poly.pdbx_seq_one_letter_code
_entity_poly.pdbx_strand_id
1 'polypeptide(L)'
;MLVVLGMVLALVVGVPAGAAPAPGASDKGPVGWDVYRSIDGLARMRPGEQVKQFSSFDRTGNNDDGFVGTYSCLRQEPNGDCLLADARGAGEISSIWFTYQSTSVAAIGRITIELDGRVVLQGSLQDIVNGSKGAPFVWPLVGNSADTMGGAVIKVPMPYTTSMRITTENNPHFYHVTYRQFADAAGVRTFNPGDRATDVIQRLRGFGVRDPKPAAPGARAQAAAVDVPAGSAVAIPLQSGTRRITQLNLRLPQVIAAPGLADDGRAYGAGGSSFTAAVAPDNDGVRITRRIDAGIGEQRADLLVGGRSVGQLYSGPARAGGGWMDQVVDVPADLTRNRSQLQVATRFVSSSEDVNEFRYEVHSLVGGRWVRTDVLDLGHNHPNEEAVHGYRVDGQRWSGLRRFRYPADPGQATASEAVLEGLRLRLTFDGQTTVDAPVGEFFGSGLGKYASRTLLHSIDTTDNGAFTAWWPMPYARSAVAELVNTSGVPVTGGSLEVVSAPDPGVAAGLRDGTIGYFHATQHRGETVSGQDWNFLTARGRGVFYGVTSTMRGSIPPGQNQLNYLEGDERMYPNGSASPAIHGTGSEDFYESGWYFQDGRDGYVEGVPYAMPQAGLVSREDAGDGCRYVCLNAYRLMIGDGVPFGNGIEFDIEHGDRSSMPADYSSTAYWYGLATPSMSQSDVVEVGDDASRSQHGYSAPGETRESLTSTFEGKRDRTPVTGTTTSTTQPVTFTARVDQSNGGLRLHRVSDQAQAFQHARVFVNDRLVGEWYQPLGNTHSRWLEDSFDIPASATAGQSAVRVRLEPVAGAPAWSASRYTVFSQGAPPQPAQD
;
A
#
# COMPACT_ATOMS: atom_id res chain seq x y z
N MET A 1 17.34 -62.13 -33.22
CA MET A 1 16.54 -62.31 -31.99
C MET A 1 17.22 -61.48 -30.91
N LEU A 2 16.67 -60.29 -30.64
CA LEU A 2 17.21 -59.32 -29.67
C LEU A 2 17.00 -59.83 -28.24
N VAL A 3 18.05 -59.81 -27.42
CA VAL A 3 17.95 -59.90 -25.96
C VAL A 3 18.43 -58.57 -25.41
N VAL A 4 17.49 -57.86 -24.79
CA VAL A 4 17.64 -56.53 -24.19
C VAL A 4 18.40 -56.64 -22.87
N LEU A 5 19.53 -55.96 -22.77
CA LEU A 5 20.27 -55.78 -21.52
C LEU A 5 19.68 -54.55 -20.80
N GLY A 6 18.99 -54.77 -19.68
CA GLY A 6 18.40 -53.71 -18.86
C GLY A 6 19.48 -52.93 -18.11
N MET A 7 19.64 -51.66 -18.45
CA MET A 7 20.49 -50.69 -17.73
C MET A 7 19.66 -50.11 -16.58
N VAL A 8 20.04 -50.39 -15.33
CA VAL A 8 19.45 -49.77 -14.13
C VAL A 8 20.00 -48.35 -14.02
N LEU A 9 19.19 -47.35 -14.37
CA LEU A 9 19.48 -45.95 -14.10
C LEU A 9 19.17 -45.65 -12.63
N ALA A 10 20.21 -45.45 -11.82
CA ALA A 10 20.05 -44.89 -10.49
C ALA A 10 19.68 -43.40 -10.61
N LEU A 11 18.43 -43.05 -10.32
CA LEU A 11 18.00 -41.67 -10.15
C LEU A 11 18.65 -41.11 -8.87
N VAL A 12 19.70 -40.32 -9.04
CA VAL A 12 20.16 -39.40 -8.00
C VAL A 12 19.11 -38.29 -7.92
N VAL A 13 18.27 -38.33 -6.89
CA VAL A 13 17.39 -37.23 -6.54
C VAL A 13 18.28 -36.06 -6.14
N GLY A 14 18.42 -35.07 -7.03
CA GLY A 14 19.11 -33.84 -6.74
C GLY A 14 18.40 -33.12 -5.59
N VAL A 15 19.10 -32.96 -4.47
CA VAL A 15 18.70 -32.03 -3.41
C VAL A 15 18.57 -30.65 -4.06
N PRO A 16 17.46 -29.93 -3.92
CA PRO A 16 17.36 -28.58 -4.44
C PRO A 16 18.48 -27.76 -3.82
N ALA A 17 19.25 -27.05 -4.66
CA ALA A 17 20.26 -26.13 -4.19
C ALA A 17 19.58 -25.16 -3.21
N GLY A 18 19.94 -25.25 -1.93
CA GLY A 18 19.47 -24.32 -0.92
C GLY A 18 19.80 -22.90 -1.38
N ALA A 19 18.79 -22.03 -1.37
CA ALA A 19 19.02 -20.60 -1.59
C ALA A 19 20.15 -20.15 -0.66
N ALA A 20 21.14 -19.44 -1.22
CA ALA A 20 22.19 -18.84 -0.43
C ALA A 20 21.54 -18.00 0.69
N PRO A 21 22.08 -18.03 1.93
CA PRO A 21 21.57 -17.20 3.01
C PRO A 21 21.56 -15.74 2.54
N ALA A 22 20.44 -15.05 2.75
CA ALA A 22 20.31 -13.63 2.43
C ALA A 22 21.50 -12.88 3.08
N PRO A 23 22.25 -12.06 2.33
CA PRO A 23 23.26 -11.20 2.95
C PRO A 23 22.58 -10.40 4.06
N GLY A 24 23.27 -10.23 5.20
CA GLY A 24 22.76 -9.50 6.36
C GLY A 24 22.10 -8.19 5.92
N ALA A 25 20.91 -7.91 6.47
CA ALA A 25 20.03 -6.86 5.98
C ALA A 25 20.78 -5.52 5.87
N SER A 26 20.85 -4.98 4.65
CA SER A 26 21.44 -3.68 4.38
C SER A 26 20.59 -2.56 4.97
N ASP A 27 21.19 -1.39 5.23
CA ASP A 27 20.49 -0.17 5.66
C ASP A 27 19.38 0.30 4.70
N LYS A 28 19.32 -0.29 3.51
CA LYS A 28 18.28 -0.07 2.49
C LYS A 28 16.98 -0.82 2.80
N GLY A 29 16.96 -1.75 3.77
CA GLY A 29 15.83 -2.67 3.95
C GLY A 29 15.79 -3.79 2.90
N PRO A 30 14.67 -4.53 2.77
CA PRO A 30 14.53 -5.58 1.77
C PRO A 30 14.51 -5.01 0.34
N VAL A 31 15.10 -5.70 -0.63
CA VAL A 31 15.23 -5.26 -2.03
C VAL A 31 14.69 -6.35 -2.96
N GLY A 32 13.97 -5.95 -4.00
CA GLY A 32 13.31 -6.82 -4.96
C GLY A 32 12.21 -7.64 -4.29
N TRP A 33 12.14 -8.92 -4.64
CA TRP A 33 11.15 -9.84 -4.09
C TRP A 33 11.22 -10.03 -2.57
N ASP A 34 12.34 -9.68 -1.94
CA ASP A 34 12.48 -9.79 -0.49
C ASP A 34 11.49 -8.87 0.25
N VAL A 35 11.02 -7.79 -0.38
CA VAL A 35 9.95 -6.92 0.15
C VAL A 35 8.73 -7.73 0.58
N TYR A 36 8.32 -8.73 -0.22
CA TYR A 36 7.18 -9.58 0.08
C TYR A 36 7.55 -10.86 0.85
N ARG A 37 8.81 -11.28 0.83
CA ARG A 37 9.27 -12.47 1.56
C ARG A 37 9.58 -12.17 3.02
N SER A 38 9.89 -10.92 3.36
CA SER A 38 10.25 -10.48 4.71
C SER A 38 9.22 -9.52 5.33
N ILE A 39 7.92 -9.73 5.09
CA ILE A 39 6.82 -8.91 5.67
C ILE A 39 6.82 -8.99 7.20
N ASP A 40 7.41 -10.01 7.81
CA ASP A 40 7.63 -10.02 9.26
C ASP A 40 8.63 -8.95 9.72
N GLY A 41 9.50 -8.47 8.83
CA GLY A 41 10.53 -7.47 9.09
C GLY A 41 10.11 -6.00 8.95
N LEU A 42 8.82 -5.66 8.82
CA LEU A 42 8.37 -4.27 8.63
C LEU A 42 8.81 -3.30 9.73
N ALA A 43 9.12 -3.82 10.93
CA ALA A 43 9.63 -2.98 12.01
C ALA A 43 11.03 -2.41 11.76
N ARG A 44 11.78 -2.91 10.76
CA ARG A 44 13.16 -2.49 10.48
C ARG A 44 13.22 -1.06 9.95
N MET A 45 14.15 -0.30 10.51
CA MET A 45 14.49 1.03 10.00
C MET A 45 15.22 0.94 8.67
N ARG A 46 15.02 1.92 7.79
CA ARG A 46 15.62 1.97 6.45
C ARG A 46 16.34 3.31 6.20
N PRO A 47 17.41 3.61 6.95
CA PRO A 47 18.09 4.91 6.84
C PRO A 47 18.87 5.08 5.52
N GLY A 48 19.21 3.97 4.85
CA GLY A 48 20.00 3.96 3.61
C GLY A 48 19.19 4.12 2.32
N GLU A 49 17.92 4.56 2.42
CA GLU A 49 17.08 4.81 1.25
C GLU A 49 16.31 6.14 1.33
N GLN A 50 15.84 6.58 0.16
CA GLN A 50 14.84 7.62 -0.02
C GLN A 50 13.72 7.06 -0.89
N VAL A 51 12.47 7.36 -0.58
CA VAL A 51 11.36 7.13 -1.51
C VAL A 51 11.07 8.43 -2.23
N LYS A 52 10.82 8.35 -3.54
CA LYS A 52 10.52 9.45 -4.44
C LYS A 52 9.44 9.02 -5.43
N GLN A 53 8.75 10.00 -6.03
CA GLN A 53 7.71 9.74 -7.03
C GLN A 53 7.89 10.63 -8.26
N PHE A 54 7.64 10.07 -9.43
CA PHE A 54 7.25 10.82 -10.63
C PHE A 54 5.74 10.71 -10.78
N SER A 55 5.07 11.82 -10.99
CA SER A 55 3.63 11.84 -11.27
C SER A 55 3.30 12.89 -12.31
N SER A 56 2.05 12.87 -12.77
CA SER A 56 1.49 13.85 -13.69
C SER A 56 0.96 15.12 -13.02
N PHE A 57 1.23 15.31 -11.71
CA PHE A 57 0.71 16.42 -10.92
C PHE A 57 0.81 17.79 -11.60
N ASP A 58 -0.15 18.65 -11.34
CA ASP A 58 -0.23 19.99 -11.88
C ASP A 58 0.89 20.87 -11.29
N ARG A 59 1.85 21.24 -12.14
CA ARG A 59 2.98 22.09 -11.74
C ARG A 59 2.56 23.49 -11.27
N THR A 60 1.34 23.93 -11.58
CA THR A 60 0.78 25.21 -11.12
C THR A 60 0.16 25.13 -9.72
N GLY A 61 -0.05 23.93 -9.17
CA GLY A 61 -0.80 23.69 -7.94
C GLY A 61 -2.31 23.92 -8.09
N ASN A 62 -2.85 23.82 -9.31
CA ASN A 62 -4.29 23.62 -9.54
C ASN A 62 -4.54 22.11 -9.74
N ASN A 63 -5.50 21.74 -10.61
CA ASN A 63 -6.03 20.39 -10.73
C ASN A 63 -5.89 19.82 -12.17
N ASP A 64 -4.93 20.29 -13.00
CA ASP A 64 -4.59 19.66 -14.30
C ASP A 64 -3.57 18.53 -14.12
N ASP A 65 -3.86 17.57 -13.24
CA ASP A 65 -2.97 16.46 -12.88
C ASP A 65 -2.88 15.36 -13.94
N GLY A 66 -3.52 15.59 -15.09
CA GLY A 66 -3.62 14.62 -16.17
C GLY A 66 -4.78 14.88 -17.13
N PHE A 67 -5.74 15.75 -16.80
CA PHE A 67 -6.93 16.01 -17.63
C PHE A 67 -6.56 16.42 -19.07
N VAL A 68 -5.61 17.34 -19.23
CA VAL A 68 -5.11 17.78 -20.54
C VAL A 68 -3.82 17.04 -20.93
N GLY A 69 -3.15 16.43 -19.95
CA GLY A 69 -1.87 15.74 -20.14
C GLY A 69 -0.67 16.70 -20.26
N THR A 70 -0.85 17.98 -19.89
CA THR A 70 0.17 19.05 -19.98
C THR A 70 1.48 18.66 -19.29
N TYR A 71 1.35 17.95 -18.16
CA TYR A 71 2.41 17.69 -17.20
C TYR A 71 2.88 16.24 -17.16
N SER A 72 2.28 15.39 -17.99
CA SER A 72 2.43 13.94 -17.95
C SER A 72 3.74 13.43 -18.56
N CYS A 73 4.33 14.17 -19.50
CA CYS A 73 5.63 13.84 -20.08
C CYS A 73 6.73 14.73 -19.50
N LEU A 74 7.79 14.14 -18.94
CA LEU A 74 9.01 14.88 -18.59
C LEU A 74 9.63 15.51 -19.85
N ARG A 75 9.59 14.78 -20.96
CA ARG A 75 9.79 15.27 -22.33
C ARG A 75 9.26 14.26 -23.34
N GLN A 76 9.17 14.69 -24.60
CA GLN A 76 9.03 13.78 -25.73
C GLN A 76 10.41 13.32 -26.21
N GLU A 77 10.52 12.04 -26.53
CA GLU A 77 11.71 11.43 -27.08
C GLU A 77 11.78 11.58 -28.60
N PRO A 78 12.95 11.42 -29.24
CA PRO A 78 13.08 11.59 -30.69
C PRO A 78 12.18 10.67 -31.52
N ASN A 79 11.76 9.53 -30.96
CA ASN A 79 10.82 8.59 -31.59
C ASN A 79 9.35 8.92 -31.33
N GLY A 80 9.04 9.98 -30.58
CA GLY A 80 7.70 10.39 -30.18
C GLY A 80 7.23 9.85 -28.82
N ASP A 81 7.95 8.91 -28.21
CA ASP A 81 7.56 8.34 -26.91
C ASP A 81 7.57 9.40 -25.81
N CYS A 82 6.66 9.29 -24.86
CA CYS A 82 6.58 10.11 -23.66
C CYS A 82 7.52 9.55 -22.57
N LEU A 83 8.49 10.35 -22.10
CA LEU A 83 9.34 9.98 -20.97
C LEU A 83 8.63 10.27 -19.65
N LEU A 84 8.38 9.24 -18.84
CA LEU A 84 7.66 9.36 -17.56
C LEU A 84 8.60 9.47 -16.37
N ALA A 85 9.66 8.68 -16.37
CA ALA A 85 10.60 8.61 -15.26
C ALA A 85 12.02 8.39 -15.77
N ASP A 86 12.99 9.11 -15.18
CA ASP A 86 14.42 9.00 -15.48
C ASP A 86 15.21 9.24 -14.19
N ALA A 87 15.89 8.23 -13.66
CA ALA A 87 16.67 8.34 -12.44
C ALA A 87 18.09 7.77 -12.62
N ARG A 88 19.04 8.34 -11.86
CA ARG A 88 20.46 7.96 -11.83
C ARG A 88 20.85 7.41 -10.47
N GLY A 89 21.81 6.50 -10.47
CA GLY A 89 22.27 5.77 -9.29
C GLY A 89 21.49 4.47 -9.05
N ALA A 90 21.80 3.82 -7.94
CA ALA A 90 21.10 2.59 -7.55
C ALA A 90 19.71 2.90 -6.98
N GLY A 91 18.75 2.03 -7.25
CA GLY A 91 17.38 2.23 -6.81
C GLY A 91 16.48 1.03 -7.11
N GLU A 92 15.18 1.23 -6.95
CA GLU A 92 14.16 0.21 -7.22
C GLU A 92 12.81 0.86 -7.53
N ILE A 93 12.17 0.46 -8.63
CA ILE A 93 10.75 0.77 -8.85
C ILE A 93 9.94 -0.04 -7.84
N SER A 94 9.09 0.62 -7.05
CA SER A 94 8.25 -0.04 -6.04
C SER A 94 6.77 -0.12 -6.45
N SER A 95 6.28 0.88 -7.18
CA SER A 95 4.88 0.94 -7.63
C SER A 95 4.76 1.76 -8.90
N ILE A 96 3.88 1.33 -9.81
CA ILE A 96 3.43 2.13 -10.95
C ILE A 96 1.90 2.09 -10.99
N TRP A 97 1.27 3.24 -11.19
CA TRP A 97 -0.17 3.37 -11.36
C TRP A 97 -0.50 4.26 -12.58
N PHE A 98 -1.64 4.00 -13.23
CA PHE A 98 -2.19 4.75 -14.35
C PHE A 98 -3.72 4.84 -14.29
N THR A 99 -4.29 5.89 -14.86
CA THR A 99 -5.68 5.89 -15.37
C THR A 99 -5.75 6.65 -16.71
N TYR A 100 -6.71 6.28 -17.56
CA TYR A 100 -6.92 6.94 -18.85
C TYR A 100 -8.41 6.98 -19.24
N GLN A 101 -9.02 5.81 -19.36
CA GLN A 101 -10.48 5.63 -19.39
C GLN A 101 -10.84 4.70 -18.23
N SER A 102 -12.01 4.89 -17.62
CA SER A 102 -12.45 4.01 -16.52
C SER A 102 -12.51 2.52 -16.89
N THR A 103 -12.59 2.20 -18.18
CA THR A 103 -12.60 0.80 -18.67
C THR A 103 -11.27 0.32 -19.22
N SER A 104 -10.27 1.19 -19.47
CA SER A 104 -9.08 0.81 -20.24
C SER A 104 -7.93 1.79 -20.14
N VAL A 105 -6.71 1.26 -20.18
CA VAL A 105 -5.45 2.01 -20.38
C VAL A 105 -4.82 1.73 -21.75
N ALA A 106 -5.55 1.06 -22.65
CA ALA A 106 -5.03 0.69 -23.97
C ALA A 106 -4.56 1.89 -24.82
N ALA A 107 -5.18 3.06 -24.65
CA ALA A 107 -4.81 4.28 -25.37
C ALA A 107 -3.40 4.80 -25.04
N ILE A 108 -2.86 4.45 -23.87
CA ILE A 108 -1.46 4.77 -23.49
C ILE A 108 -0.47 4.03 -24.41
N GLY A 109 -0.89 2.88 -24.97
CA GLY A 109 -0.10 2.09 -25.92
C GLY A 109 0.98 1.25 -25.23
N ARG A 110 2.13 1.13 -25.89
CA ARG A 110 3.28 0.40 -25.35
C ARG A 110 3.90 1.13 -24.16
N ILE A 111 4.22 0.39 -23.09
CA ILE A 111 5.16 0.82 -22.04
C ILE A 111 6.53 0.16 -22.28
N THR A 112 7.62 0.86 -21.96
CA THR A 112 8.99 0.32 -21.96
C THR A 112 9.71 0.75 -20.69
N ILE A 113 10.18 -0.23 -19.92
CA ILE A 113 11.01 -0.04 -18.73
C ILE A 113 12.41 -0.53 -19.05
N GLU A 114 13.36 0.39 -18.98
CA GLU A 114 14.79 0.14 -19.14
C GLU A 114 15.50 0.37 -17.81
N LEU A 115 16.25 -0.65 -17.37
CA LEU A 115 17.07 -0.60 -16.16
C LEU A 115 18.51 -0.92 -16.53
N ASP A 116 19.44 -0.10 -16.06
CA ASP A 116 20.88 -0.24 -16.31
C ASP A 116 21.23 -0.42 -17.81
N GLY A 117 20.53 0.32 -18.67
CA GLY A 117 20.69 0.25 -20.14
C GLY A 117 20.08 -0.99 -20.81
N ARG A 118 19.22 -1.74 -20.11
CA ARG A 118 18.57 -2.96 -20.62
C ARG A 118 17.06 -2.88 -20.48
N VAL A 119 16.33 -3.16 -21.56
CA VAL A 119 14.87 -3.29 -21.52
C VAL A 119 14.49 -4.52 -20.70
N VAL A 120 13.82 -4.32 -19.57
CA VAL A 120 13.36 -5.40 -18.67
C VAL A 120 11.86 -5.67 -18.79
N LEU A 121 11.08 -4.69 -19.23
CA LEU A 121 9.66 -4.85 -19.56
C LEU A 121 9.32 -4.03 -20.79
N GLN A 122 8.65 -4.67 -21.75
CA GLN A 122 8.09 -4.00 -22.92
C GLN A 122 6.86 -4.76 -23.42
N GLY A 123 5.86 -4.00 -23.84
CA GLY A 123 4.62 -4.51 -24.44
C GLY A 123 3.48 -3.52 -24.30
N SER A 124 2.29 -3.91 -24.79
CA SER A 124 1.04 -3.20 -24.51
C SER A 124 0.82 -3.07 -23.01
N LEU A 125 0.62 -1.84 -22.53
CA LEU A 125 0.34 -1.60 -21.10
C LEU A 125 -0.91 -2.36 -20.68
N GLN A 126 -1.96 -2.34 -21.50
CA GLN A 126 -3.21 -3.06 -21.23
C GLN A 126 -2.99 -4.56 -21.06
N ASP A 127 -2.19 -5.19 -21.92
CA ASP A 127 -1.91 -6.64 -21.83
C ASP A 127 -1.08 -6.98 -20.59
N ILE A 128 -0.17 -6.09 -20.19
CA ILE A 128 0.62 -6.26 -18.97
C ILE A 128 -0.28 -6.21 -17.74
N VAL A 129 -1.17 -5.21 -17.63
CA VAL A 129 -2.05 -5.06 -16.46
C VAL A 129 -3.17 -6.09 -16.43
N ASN A 130 -3.55 -6.66 -17.59
CA ASN A 130 -4.42 -7.83 -17.68
C ASN A 130 -3.74 -9.15 -17.26
N GLY A 131 -2.43 -9.12 -16.99
CA GLY A 131 -1.66 -10.32 -16.65
C GLY A 131 -1.27 -11.20 -17.84
N SER A 132 -1.56 -10.79 -19.07
CA SER A 132 -1.30 -11.57 -20.31
C SER A 132 0.19 -11.78 -20.58
N LYS A 133 1.05 -10.92 -20.01
CA LYS A 133 2.51 -11.08 -20.10
C LYS A 133 3.02 -12.33 -19.35
N GLY A 134 2.25 -12.82 -18.39
CA GLY A 134 2.61 -13.94 -17.53
C GLY A 134 3.53 -13.55 -16.38
N ALA A 135 3.77 -14.51 -15.49
CA ALA A 135 4.52 -14.28 -14.26
C ALA A 135 5.92 -13.67 -14.53
N PRO A 136 6.33 -12.63 -13.79
CA PRO A 136 5.71 -12.15 -12.55
C PRO A 136 4.56 -11.13 -12.72
N PHE A 137 4.25 -10.70 -13.94
CA PHE A 137 3.19 -9.74 -14.25
C PHE A 137 1.84 -10.44 -14.35
N VAL A 138 1.32 -10.90 -13.21
CA VAL A 138 -0.01 -11.52 -13.07
C VAL A 138 -0.67 -11.04 -11.78
N TRP A 139 -1.99 -11.11 -11.71
CA TRP A 139 -2.72 -10.76 -10.50
C TRP A 139 -2.25 -11.57 -9.27
N PRO A 140 -2.06 -10.93 -8.10
CA PRO A 140 -2.38 -9.53 -7.78
C PRO A 140 -1.18 -8.56 -7.87
N LEU A 141 -0.07 -8.94 -8.52
CA LEU A 141 1.07 -8.04 -8.73
C LEU A 141 0.82 -7.03 -9.86
N VAL A 142 -0.17 -7.29 -10.72
CA VAL A 142 -0.74 -6.32 -11.64
C VAL A 142 -2.26 -6.35 -11.48
N GLY A 143 -2.92 -5.23 -11.76
CA GLY A 143 -4.37 -5.11 -11.76
C GLY A 143 -4.81 -4.12 -12.83
N ASN A 144 -5.89 -4.43 -13.53
CA ASN A 144 -6.48 -3.58 -14.56
C ASN A 144 -7.66 -2.77 -13.98
N SER A 145 -8.35 -2.02 -14.84
CA SER A 145 -9.44 -1.15 -14.41
C SER A 145 -10.72 -1.88 -13.97
N ALA A 146 -10.81 -3.18 -14.19
CA ALA A 146 -11.84 -4.01 -13.54
C ALA A 146 -11.40 -4.32 -12.11
N ASP A 147 -10.14 -4.71 -11.89
CA ASP A 147 -9.65 -5.08 -10.55
C ASP A 147 -9.58 -3.88 -9.58
N THR A 148 -9.41 -2.65 -10.09
CA THR A 148 -9.22 -1.45 -9.25
C THR A 148 -10.25 -0.33 -9.44
N MET A 149 -11.34 -0.60 -10.16
CA MET A 149 -12.41 0.39 -10.43
C MET A 149 -11.90 1.67 -11.08
N GLY A 150 -11.33 1.54 -12.28
CA GLY A 150 -10.91 2.71 -13.08
C GLY A 150 -9.41 2.95 -13.15
N GLY A 151 -8.61 2.39 -12.24
CA GLY A 151 -7.15 2.49 -12.26
C GLY A 151 -6.45 1.30 -12.94
N ALA A 152 -5.12 1.30 -12.98
CA ALA A 152 -4.33 0.14 -13.35
C ALA A 152 -2.97 0.18 -12.64
N VAL A 153 -2.50 -0.96 -12.13
CA VAL A 153 -1.34 -1.03 -11.23
C VAL A 153 -0.29 -2.05 -11.66
N ILE A 154 0.97 -1.76 -11.36
CA ILE A 154 2.10 -2.70 -11.40
C ILE A 154 2.85 -2.61 -10.06
N LYS A 155 2.82 -3.70 -9.29
CA LYS A 155 3.41 -3.88 -7.96
C LYS A 155 4.65 -4.79 -7.94
N VAL A 156 5.22 -5.03 -9.11
CA VAL A 156 6.47 -5.80 -9.28
C VAL A 156 7.65 -4.91 -8.88
N PRO A 157 8.43 -5.25 -7.83
CA PRO A 157 9.61 -4.49 -7.46
C PRO A 157 10.71 -4.72 -8.50
N MET A 158 11.25 -3.64 -9.06
CA MET A 158 12.26 -3.72 -10.12
C MET A 158 13.53 -2.95 -9.71
N PRO A 159 14.47 -3.59 -8.98
CA PRO A 159 15.74 -2.99 -8.58
C PRO A 159 16.67 -2.72 -9.77
N TYR A 160 17.54 -1.73 -9.65
CA TYR A 160 18.54 -1.31 -10.63
C TYR A 160 19.77 -0.72 -9.94
N THR A 161 20.92 -0.75 -10.60
CA THR A 161 22.22 -0.40 -9.99
C THR A 161 22.79 0.92 -10.47
N THR A 162 22.38 1.41 -11.64
CA THR A 162 22.93 2.62 -12.26
C THR A 162 21.86 3.56 -12.81
N SER A 163 20.77 3.05 -13.38
CA SER A 163 19.74 3.93 -13.95
C SER A 163 18.39 3.26 -14.15
N MET A 164 17.35 4.07 -14.08
CA MET A 164 15.98 3.72 -14.47
C MET A 164 15.48 4.68 -15.53
N ARG A 165 14.78 4.15 -16.53
CA ARG A 165 14.07 4.92 -17.54
C ARG A 165 12.76 4.25 -17.92
N ILE A 166 11.66 5.01 -17.91
CA ILE A 166 10.32 4.52 -18.26
C ILE A 166 9.70 5.41 -19.32
N THR A 167 9.28 4.82 -20.44
CA THR A 167 8.58 5.53 -21.51
C THR A 167 7.25 4.86 -21.86
N THR A 168 6.30 5.66 -22.33
CA THR A 168 5.07 5.19 -22.99
C THR A 168 5.01 5.69 -24.42
N GLU A 169 4.32 4.95 -25.28
CA GLU A 169 4.12 5.31 -26.69
C GLU A 169 3.33 6.60 -26.84
N ASN A 170 2.25 6.74 -26.07
CA ASN A 170 1.43 7.94 -26.02
C ASN A 170 1.52 8.62 -24.65
N ASN A 171 1.09 9.87 -24.59
CA ASN A 171 0.91 10.58 -23.32
C ASN A 171 -0.06 9.78 -22.42
N PRO A 172 0.34 9.43 -21.19
CA PRO A 172 -0.48 8.60 -20.32
C PRO A 172 -1.63 9.35 -19.65
N HIS A 173 -1.68 10.68 -19.73
CA HIS A 173 -2.49 11.53 -18.87
C HIS A 173 -2.11 11.34 -17.40
N PHE A 174 -2.83 10.51 -16.66
CA PHE A 174 -2.58 10.30 -15.23
C PHE A 174 -1.62 9.14 -15.00
N TYR A 175 -0.57 9.36 -14.22
CA TYR A 175 0.33 8.29 -13.80
C TYR A 175 1.06 8.62 -12.50
N HIS A 176 1.45 7.58 -11.78
CA HIS A 176 2.45 7.63 -10.71
C HIS A 176 3.52 6.55 -10.95
N VAL A 177 4.79 6.89 -10.76
CA VAL A 177 5.92 5.97 -10.64
C VAL A 177 6.61 6.25 -9.32
N THR A 178 6.35 5.42 -8.33
CA THR A 178 7.04 5.47 -7.02
C THR A 178 8.26 4.57 -7.06
N TYR A 179 9.38 5.10 -6.58
CA TYR A 179 10.65 4.40 -6.56
C TYR A 179 11.46 4.71 -5.31
N ARG A 180 12.37 3.80 -4.98
CA ARG A 180 13.37 3.92 -3.94
C ARG A 180 14.70 4.31 -4.58
N GLN A 181 15.43 5.20 -3.94
CA GLN A 181 16.79 5.57 -4.30
C GLN A 181 17.74 5.19 -3.16
N PHE A 182 18.90 4.65 -3.51
CA PHE A 182 19.90 4.18 -2.57
C PHE A 182 21.22 4.95 -2.72
N ALA A 183 21.97 5.07 -1.63
CA ALA A 183 23.28 5.74 -1.63
C ALA A 183 24.34 5.03 -2.50
N ASP A 184 24.21 3.71 -2.67
CA ASP A 184 25.10 2.89 -3.49
C ASP A 184 24.41 1.60 -3.98
N ALA A 185 25.08 0.87 -4.89
CA ALA A 185 24.58 -0.39 -5.44
C ALA A 185 24.89 -1.62 -4.57
N ALA A 186 25.49 -1.47 -3.39
CA ALA A 186 25.87 -2.62 -2.57
C ALA A 186 24.63 -3.40 -2.11
N GLY A 187 24.59 -4.70 -2.39
CA GLY A 187 23.44 -5.57 -2.11
C GLY A 187 22.28 -5.44 -3.11
N VAL A 188 22.40 -4.59 -4.13
CA VAL A 188 21.38 -4.39 -5.17
C VAL A 188 21.77 -5.17 -6.42
N ARG A 189 20.78 -5.81 -7.04
CA ARG A 189 20.94 -6.49 -8.34
C ARG A 189 19.84 -6.01 -9.26
N THR A 190 20.19 -5.72 -10.51
CA THR A 190 19.21 -5.36 -11.54
C THR A 190 18.12 -6.42 -11.63
N PHE A 191 16.87 -5.98 -11.79
CA PHE A 191 15.71 -6.84 -11.93
C PHE A 191 15.92 -7.91 -13.01
N ASN A 192 15.60 -9.15 -12.66
CA ASN A 192 15.65 -10.27 -13.59
C ASN A 192 14.23 -10.57 -14.09
N PRO A 193 13.89 -10.22 -15.34
CA PRO A 193 12.56 -10.51 -15.89
C PRO A 193 12.27 -12.00 -16.05
N GLY A 194 13.29 -12.87 -15.94
CA GLY A 194 13.11 -14.33 -15.93
C GLY A 194 12.70 -14.92 -14.57
N ASP A 195 12.76 -14.15 -13.48
CA ASP A 195 12.25 -14.61 -12.18
C ASP A 195 10.72 -14.53 -12.15
N ARG A 196 10.07 -15.69 -12.06
CA ARG A 196 8.61 -15.80 -12.07
C ARG A 196 7.97 -15.43 -10.72
N ALA A 197 8.73 -15.41 -9.62
CA ALA A 197 8.27 -15.08 -8.27
C ALA A 197 6.97 -15.80 -7.84
N THR A 198 6.83 -17.09 -8.17
CA THR A 198 5.59 -17.85 -7.92
C THR A 198 5.27 -17.96 -6.43
N ASP A 199 6.28 -18.01 -5.57
CA ASP A 199 6.12 -18.01 -4.12
C ASP A 199 5.49 -16.71 -3.60
N VAL A 200 5.93 -15.56 -4.14
CA VAL A 200 5.38 -14.24 -3.83
C VAL A 200 3.94 -14.13 -4.32
N ILE A 201 3.68 -14.53 -5.57
CA ILE A 201 2.33 -14.49 -6.15
C ILE A 201 1.36 -15.31 -5.30
N GLN A 202 1.72 -16.53 -4.91
CA GLN A 202 0.86 -17.38 -4.07
C GLN A 202 0.64 -16.81 -2.67
N ARG A 203 1.67 -16.18 -2.09
CA ARG A 203 1.56 -15.47 -0.81
C ARG A 203 0.57 -14.31 -0.90
N LEU A 204 0.70 -13.46 -1.92
CA LEU A 204 -0.15 -12.27 -2.07
C LEU A 204 -1.60 -12.62 -2.41
N ARG A 205 -1.86 -13.74 -3.11
CA ARG A 205 -3.23 -14.25 -3.34
C ARG A 205 -3.95 -14.69 -2.06
N GLY A 206 -3.25 -14.82 -0.94
CA GLY A 206 -3.84 -15.08 0.37
C GLY A 206 -4.33 -13.84 1.12
N PHE A 207 -4.26 -12.64 0.54
CA PHE A 207 -4.68 -11.40 1.19
C PHE A 207 -6.13 -11.47 1.69
N GLY A 208 -6.40 -10.81 2.82
CA GLY A 208 -7.70 -10.85 3.49
C GLY A 208 -8.03 -12.16 4.20
N VAL A 209 -7.26 -13.23 4.01
CA VAL A 209 -7.58 -14.57 4.54
C VAL A 209 -6.44 -15.18 5.36
N ARG A 210 -5.21 -15.10 4.85
CA ARG A 210 -4.04 -15.76 5.43
C ARG A 210 -3.01 -14.75 5.89
N ASP A 211 -2.33 -15.08 6.99
CA ASP A 211 -1.16 -14.34 7.43
C ASP A 211 -0.09 -14.35 6.30
N PRO A 212 0.32 -13.18 5.77
CA PRO A 212 1.30 -13.14 4.69
C PRO A 212 2.74 -13.34 5.20
N LYS A 213 2.98 -13.48 6.51
CA LYS A 213 4.32 -13.64 7.08
C LYS A 213 4.73 -15.12 7.12
N PRO A 214 6.04 -15.43 7.16
CA PRO A 214 6.49 -16.74 7.60
C PRO A 214 5.98 -17.08 9.00
N ALA A 215 5.72 -18.36 9.27
CA ALA A 215 5.31 -18.80 10.61
C ALA A 215 6.38 -18.45 11.64
N ALA A 216 5.98 -17.83 12.75
CA ALA A 216 6.91 -17.42 13.80
C ALA A 216 7.16 -18.60 14.79
N PRO A 217 8.41 -19.07 14.93
CA PRO A 217 8.73 -20.16 15.84
C PRO A 217 8.32 -19.86 17.28
N GLY A 218 7.69 -20.82 17.95
CA GLY A 218 7.26 -20.64 19.34
C GLY A 218 6.10 -19.67 19.54
N ALA A 219 5.37 -19.30 18.47
CA ALA A 219 4.13 -18.54 18.58
C ALA A 219 3.14 -19.20 19.55
N ARG A 220 2.46 -18.38 20.35
CA ARG A 220 1.45 -18.78 21.33
C ARG A 220 0.27 -17.82 21.25
N ALA A 221 -0.93 -18.38 21.18
CA ALA A 221 -2.18 -17.63 21.28
C ALA A 221 -2.56 -17.45 22.75
N GLN A 222 -2.95 -16.23 23.10
CA GLN A 222 -3.58 -15.88 24.38
C GLN A 222 -4.96 -15.33 24.05
N ALA A 223 -6.01 -16.02 24.52
CA ALA A 223 -7.40 -15.62 24.31
C ALA A 223 -8.01 -15.09 25.60
N ALA A 224 -8.85 -14.06 25.48
CA ALA A 224 -9.64 -13.50 26.57
C ALA A 224 -11.09 -13.28 26.09
N ALA A 225 -12.05 -13.53 26.98
CA ALA A 225 -13.42 -13.05 26.78
C ALA A 225 -13.45 -11.53 26.94
N VAL A 226 -14.33 -10.86 26.19
CA VAL A 226 -14.43 -9.42 26.14
C VAL A 226 -15.88 -9.02 26.43
N ASP A 227 -16.09 -8.53 27.65
CA ASP A 227 -17.26 -7.79 28.06
C ASP A 227 -16.78 -6.43 28.58
N VAL A 228 -17.16 -5.34 27.90
CA VAL A 228 -16.68 -3.98 28.22
C VAL A 228 -17.88 -3.07 28.40
N PRO A 229 -18.27 -2.73 29.65
CA PRO A 229 -19.31 -1.75 29.90
C PRO A 229 -19.01 -0.41 29.22
N ALA A 230 -20.05 0.33 28.87
CA ALA A 230 -19.89 1.68 28.32
C ALA A 230 -19.10 2.57 29.30
N GLY A 231 -18.14 3.34 28.79
CA GLY A 231 -17.25 4.21 29.57
C GLY A 231 -16.16 3.48 30.35
N SER A 232 -16.00 2.17 30.17
CA SER A 232 -15.00 1.33 30.84
C SER A 232 -13.94 0.81 29.87
N ALA A 233 -12.91 0.16 30.42
CA ALA A 233 -11.88 -0.53 29.64
C ALA A 233 -11.57 -1.91 30.23
N VAL A 234 -11.14 -2.83 29.37
CA VAL A 234 -10.56 -4.12 29.79
C VAL A 234 -9.13 -4.21 29.29
N ALA A 235 -8.20 -4.43 30.21
CA ALA A 235 -6.78 -4.60 29.90
C ALA A 235 -6.41 -6.09 29.96
N ILE A 236 -5.67 -6.54 28.95
CA ILE A 236 -5.21 -7.90 28.78
C ILE A 236 -3.67 -7.84 28.74
N PRO A 237 -2.99 -8.05 29.88
CA PRO A 237 -1.54 -8.16 29.93
C PRO A 237 -1.10 -9.36 29.09
N LEU A 238 -0.16 -9.13 28.17
CA LEU A 238 0.37 -10.19 27.31
C LEU A 238 1.59 -10.83 27.94
N GLN A 239 1.98 -12.00 27.43
CA GLN A 239 3.17 -12.69 27.86
C GLN A 239 4.39 -11.75 27.83
N SER A 240 5.10 -11.66 28.96
CA SER A 240 6.28 -10.81 29.12
C SER A 240 7.52 -11.38 28.43
N GLY A 241 8.57 -10.57 28.37
CA GLY A 241 9.84 -10.87 27.74
C GLY A 241 9.95 -10.29 26.33
N THR A 242 11.05 -10.62 25.67
CA THR A 242 11.39 -10.10 24.35
C THR A 242 10.68 -10.88 23.25
N ARG A 243 9.67 -10.25 22.63
CA ARG A 243 8.68 -10.92 21.80
C ARG A 243 8.15 -10.00 20.71
N ARG A 244 7.33 -10.56 19.84
CA ARG A 244 6.58 -9.86 18.80
C ARG A 244 5.15 -10.38 18.76
N ILE A 245 4.16 -9.49 18.76
CA ILE A 245 2.78 -9.84 18.40
C ILE A 245 2.76 -10.08 16.88
N THR A 246 2.22 -11.22 16.46
CA THR A 246 2.16 -11.62 15.05
C THR A 246 0.73 -11.62 14.50
N GLN A 247 -0.26 -11.70 15.38
CA GLN A 247 -1.67 -11.65 14.99
C GLN A 247 -2.55 -11.11 16.13
N LEU A 248 -3.57 -10.34 15.76
CA LEU A 248 -4.74 -10.03 16.59
C LEU A 248 -5.98 -10.60 15.92
N ASN A 249 -6.88 -11.22 16.69
CA ASN A 249 -8.18 -11.70 16.22
C ASN A 249 -9.26 -11.29 17.22
N LEU A 250 -10.08 -10.32 16.86
CA LEU A 250 -11.18 -9.79 17.67
C LEU A 250 -12.52 -10.27 17.09
N ARG A 251 -13.40 -10.77 17.94
CA ARG A 251 -14.78 -11.11 17.59
C ARG A 251 -15.75 -10.34 18.47
N LEU A 252 -16.76 -9.78 17.84
CA LEU A 252 -17.83 -9.01 18.47
C LEU A 252 -19.18 -9.55 17.97
N PRO A 253 -19.73 -10.62 18.57
CA PRO A 253 -20.95 -11.27 18.05
C PRO A 253 -22.16 -10.33 17.94
N GLN A 254 -22.23 -9.30 18.78
CA GLN A 254 -23.31 -8.31 18.73
C GLN A 254 -23.24 -7.37 17.52
N VAL A 255 -22.04 -7.22 16.91
CA VAL A 255 -21.80 -6.32 15.77
C VAL A 255 -22.12 -7.08 14.49
N ILE A 256 -23.20 -6.66 13.83
CA ILE A 256 -23.64 -7.24 12.56
C ILE A 256 -22.92 -6.59 11.37
N ALA A 257 -22.89 -7.30 10.24
CA ALA A 257 -22.44 -6.75 8.97
C ALA A 257 -23.27 -5.51 8.60
N ALA A 258 -22.64 -4.52 7.97
CA ALA A 258 -23.36 -3.38 7.42
C ALA A 258 -24.39 -3.88 6.37
N PRO A 259 -25.66 -3.43 6.44
CA PRO A 259 -26.72 -4.06 5.67
C PRO A 259 -26.64 -3.74 4.18
N GLY A 260 -26.32 -2.49 3.81
CA GLY A 260 -26.27 -2.05 2.41
C GLY A 260 -24.90 -2.23 1.80
N LEU A 261 -24.81 -2.82 0.61
CA LEU A 261 -23.56 -2.87 -0.16
C LEU A 261 -23.82 -3.04 -1.66
N ALA A 262 -22.83 -2.63 -2.46
CA ALA A 262 -22.74 -2.90 -3.88
C ALA A 262 -21.87 -4.14 -4.12
N ASP A 263 -22.30 -5.03 -5.01
CA ASP A 263 -21.55 -6.23 -5.41
C ASP A 263 -21.95 -6.64 -6.83
N ASP A 264 -21.01 -7.17 -7.59
CA ASP A 264 -21.28 -7.72 -8.92
C ASP A 264 -21.24 -9.25 -8.90
N GLY A 265 -21.83 -9.84 -9.94
CA GLY A 265 -22.00 -11.28 -9.97
C GLY A 265 -22.45 -11.78 -11.33
N ARG A 266 -22.79 -13.07 -11.37
CA ARG A 266 -23.27 -13.77 -12.56
C ARG A 266 -24.53 -14.56 -12.25
N ALA A 267 -25.28 -14.93 -13.28
CA ALA A 267 -26.37 -15.88 -13.16
C ALA A 267 -26.41 -16.86 -14.32
N TYR A 268 -26.95 -18.05 -14.09
CA TYR A 268 -27.03 -19.13 -15.07
C TYR A 268 -28.39 -19.86 -15.04
N GLY A 269 -28.81 -20.32 -16.23
CA GLY A 269 -29.99 -21.16 -16.41
C GLY A 269 -29.64 -22.65 -16.38
N ALA A 270 -30.19 -23.44 -17.31
CA ALA A 270 -29.79 -24.84 -17.47
C ALA A 270 -28.27 -24.93 -17.68
N GLY A 271 -27.56 -25.51 -16.71
CA GLY A 271 -26.10 -25.41 -16.59
C GLY A 271 -25.67 -25.38 -15.13
N GLY A 272 -24.63 -24.61 -14.83
CA GLY A 272 -24.03 -24.53 -13.50
C GLY A 272 -22.73 -23.73 -13.49
N SER A 273 -22.14 -23.56 -12.31
CA SER A 273 -20.80 -22.98 -12.14
C SER A 273 -19.84 -23.93 -11.44
N SER A 274 -18.53 -23.72 -11.59
CA SER A 274 -17.50 -24.49 -10.89
C SER A 274 -16.25 -23.68 -10.63
N PHE A 275 -15.60 -23.89 -9.48
CA PHE A 275 -14.34 -23.26 -9.08
C PHE A 275 -13.58 -24.14 -8.09
N THR A 276 -12.30 -23.81 -7.84
CA THR A 276 -11.47 -24.40 -6.79
C THR A 276 -11.40 -23.46 -5.59
N ALA A 277 -11.60 -23.98 -4.38
CA ALA A 277 -11.42 -23.23 -3.13
C ALA A 277 -10.36 -23.84 -2.22
N ALA A 278 -9.58 -23.02 -1.52
CA ALA A 278 -8.63 -23.40 -0.50
C ALA A 278 -9.32 -23.75 0.83
N VAL A 279 -8.82 -24.80 1.49
CA VAL A 279 -9.30 -25.26 2.80
C VAL A 279 -8.14 -25.69 3.68
N ALA A 280 -8.34 -25.66 5.00
CA ALA A 280 -7.33 -26.10 5.94
C ALA A 280 -7.17 -27.63 5.87
N PRO A 281 -5.96 -28.20 5.70
CA PRO A 281 -5.77 -29.66 5.61
C PRO A 281 -6.28 -30.46 6.81
N ASP A 282 -6.24 -29.84 7.99
CA ASP A 282 -6.67 -30.37 9.29
C ASP A 282 -8.13 -30.01 9.63
N ASN A 283 -8.93 -29.61 8.64
CA ASN A 283 -10.34 -29.30 8.86
C ASN A 283 -11.17 -30.53 9.29
N ASP A 284 -12.17 -30.29 10.13
CA ASP A 284 -13.22 -31.23 10.53
C ASP A 284 -14.57 -30.95 9.84
N GLY A 285 -14.50 -30.42 8.61
CA GLY A 285 -15.65 -29.97 7.83
C GLY A 285 -15.42 -28.58 7.27
N VAL A 286 -16.22 -28.22 6.26
CA VAL A 286 -16.11 -26.92 5.56
C VAL A 286 -17.50 -26.33 5.41
N ARG A 287 -17.64 -25.04 5.68
CA ARG A 287 -18.86 -24.27 5.43
C ARG A 287 -18.66 -23.46 4.15
N ILE A 288 -19.62 -23.57 3.24
CA ILE A 288 -19.68 -22.77 2.02
C ILE A 288 -20.88 -21.85 2.14
N THR A 289 -20.63 -20.54 2.08
CA THR A 289 -21.66 -19.50 2.09
C THR A 289 -21.67 -18.81 0.73
N ARG A 290 -22.84 -18.73 0.10
CA ARG A 290 -23.05 -18.07 -1.20
C ARG A 290 -23.98 -16.87 -1.06
N ARG A 291 -23.55 -15.71 -1.54
CA ARG A 291 -24.38 -14.51 -1.68
C ARG A 291 -25.21 -14.56 -2.96
N ILE A 292 -26.50 -14.24 -2.85
CA ILE A 292 -27.45 -14.15 -3.95
C ILE A 292 -28.29 -12.87 -3.89
N ASP A 293 -28.79 -12.43 -5.04
CA ASP A 293 -29.94 -11.53 -5.19
C ASP A 293 -31.23 -12.34 -5.00
N ALA A 294 -31.95 -12.04 -3.92
CA ALA A 294 -33.21 -12.69 -3.56
C ALA A 294 -34.45 -12.12 -4.27
N GLY A 295 -34.29 -11.16 -5.20
CA GLY A 295 -35.35 -10.67 -6.07
C GLY A 295 -35.85 -11.71 -7.07
N ILE A 296 -35.00 -12.70 -7.39
CA ILE A 296 -35.38 -13.88 -8.17
C ILE A 296 -35.82 -14.98 -7.21
N GLY A 297 -37.00 -15.55 -7.46
CA GLY A 297 -37.63 -16.54 -6.59
C GLY A 297 -37.32 -17.97 -7.00
N GLU A 298 -37.56 -18.88 -6.06
CA GLU A 298 -37.50 -20.33 -6.25
C GLU A 298 -36.16 -20.83 -6.84
N GLN A 299 -35.07 -20.10 -6.60
CA GLN A 299 -33.73 -20.47 -7.07
C GLN A 299 -33.27 -21.72 -6.34
N ARG A 300 -33.09 -22.81 -7.08
CA ARG A 300 -32.59 -24.10 -6.61
C ARG A 300 -31.36 -24.51 -7.40
N ALA A 301 -30.27 -24.77 -6.70
CA ALA A 301 -29.09 -25.38 -7.27
C ALA A 301 -28.53 -26.48 -6.35
N ASP A 302 -28.15 -27.61 -6.91
CA ASP A 302 -27.37 -28.61 -6.17
C ASP A 302 -25.96 -28.06 -5.95
N LEU A 303 -25.43 -28.18 -4.74
CA LEU A 303 -24.02 -27.91 -4.42
C LEU A 303 -23.26 -29.23 -4.46
N LEU A 304 -22.19 -29.27 -5.24
CA LEU A 304 -21.33 -30.43 -5.41
C LEU A 304 -19.92 -30.14 -4.90
N VAL A 305 -19.34 -31.08 -4.16
CA VAL A 305 -17.92 -31.07 -3.77
C VAL A 305 -17.26 -32.33 -4.27
N GLY A 306 -16.23 -32.17 -5.11
CA GLY A 306 -15.56 -33.29 -5.78
C GLY A 306 -16.52 -34.17 -6.60
N GLY A 307 -17.53 -33.55 -7.23
CA GLY A 307 -18.54 -34.23 -8.05
C GLY A 307 -19.65 -34.96 -7.28
N ARG A 308 -19.62 -34.95 -5.93
CA ARG A 308 -20.69 -35.49 -5.09
C ARG A 308 -21.61 -34.36 -4.63
N SER A 309 -22.92 -34.55 -4.75
CA SER A 309 -23.89 -33.60 -4.17
C SER A 309 -23.80 -33.64 -2.64
N VAL A 310 -23.66 -32.46 -2.03
CA VAL A 310 -23.51 -32.28 -0.58
C VAL A 310 -24.66 -31.48 0.05
N GLY A 311 -25.54 -30.93 -0.79
CA GLY A 311 -26.71 -30.17 -0.36
C GLY A 311 -27.38 -29.48 -1.53
N GLN A 312 -28.53 -28.87 -1.28
CA GLN A 312 -29.23 -28.02 -2.23
C GLN A 312 -29.33 -26.61 -1.66
N LEU A 313 -28.91 -25.63 -2.45
CA LEU A 313 -29.06 -24.20 -2.17
C LEU A 313 -30.44 -23.77 -2.65
N TYR A 314 -31.29 -23.29 -1.74
CA TYR A 314 -32.66 -22.87 -2.04
C TYR A 314 -32.97 -21.48 -1.49
N SER A 315 -33.49 -20.57 -2.33
CA SER A 315 -33.77 -19.17 -1.94
C SER A 315 -35.16 -18.94 -1.35
N GLY A 316 -36.12 -19.84 -1.59
CA GLY A 316 -37.53 -19.56 -1.33
C GLY A 316 -38.14 -18.59 -2.36
N PRO A 317 -39.38 -18.11 -2.12
CA PRO A 317 -40.05 -17.16 -3.00
C PRO A 317 -39.27 -15.85 -3.19
N ALA A 318 -39.54 -15.16 -4.30
CA ALA A 318 -38.94 -13.86 -4.61
C ALA A 318 -39.25 -12.82 -3.51
N ARG A 319 -38.24 -12.03 -3.13
CA ARG A 319 -38.42 -10.85 -2.27
C ARG A 319 -38.77 -9.63 -3.12
N ALA A 320 -39.91 -9.02 -2.83
CA ALA A 320 -40.32 -7.79 -3.51
C ALA A 320 -39.28 -6.68 -3.29
N GLY A 321 -38.79 -6.09 -4.39
CA GLY A 321 -37.74 -5.06 -4.35
C GLY A 321 -36.30 -5.60 -4.29
N GLY A 322 -36.11 -6.92 -4.35
CA GLY A 322 -34.78 -7.53 -4.27
C GLY A 322 -34.26 -7.66 -2.85
N GLY A 323 -32.95 -7.78 -2.71
CA GLY A 323 -32.29 -7.87 -1.40
C GLY A 323 -31.19 -8.92 -1.37
N TRP A 324 -30.17 -8.68 -0.55
CA TRP A 324 -29.13 -9.68 -0.36
C TRP A 324 -29.62 -10.84 0.52
N MET A 325 -29.16 -12.04 0.21
CA MET A 325 -29.35 -13.25 1.00
C MET A 325 -28.11 -14.13 0.90
N ASP A 326 -27.72 -14.71 2.03
CA ASP A 326 -26.71 -15.76 2.08
C ASP A 326 -27.35 -17.14 2.17
N GLN A 327 -26.81 -18.10 1.43
CA GLN A 327 -27.16 -19.51 1.47
C GLN A 327 -25.97 -20.30 2.00
N VAL A 328 -26.18 -21.13 3.00
CA VAL A 328 -25.10 -21.83 3.72
C VAL A 328 -25.26 -23.33 3.60
N VAL A 329 -24.17 -24.03 3.28
CA VAL A 329 -24.10 -25.51 3.31
C VAL A 329 -22.84 -25.94 4.05
N ASP A 330 -23.02 -26.81 5.04
CA ASP A 330 -21.93 -27.47 5.76
C ASP A 330 -21.59 -28.80 5.07
N VAL A 331 -20.35 -28.89 4.60
CA VAL A 331 -19.76 -30.04 3.95
C VAL A 331 -19.09 -30.94 5.00
N PRO A 332 -19.43 -32.23 5.08
CA PRO A 332 -18.93 -33.12 6.10
C PRO A 332 -17.44 -33.45 5.92
N ALA A 333 -16.77 -33.70 7.06
CA ALA A 333 -15.33 -33.93 7.13
C ALA A 333 -14.80 -35.07 6.25
N ASP A 334 -15.61 -36.10 5.96
CA ASP A 334 -15.21 -37.23 5.12
C ASP A 334 -14.95 -36.83 3.66
N LEU A 335 -15.47 -35.68 3.22
CA LEU A 335 -15.25 -35.13 1.89
C LEU A 335 -14.12 -34.08 1.84
N THR A 336 -13.69 -33.57 2.99
CA THR A 336 -12.84 -32.37 3.07
C THR A 336 -11.54 -32.56 3.85
N ARG A 337 -11.47 -33.50 4.80
CA ARG A 337 -10.27 -33.73 5.63
C ARG A 337 -9.08 -34.20 4.78
N ASN A 338 -7.87 -33.80 5.17
CA ASN A 338 -6.61 -34.06 4.46
C ASN A 338 -6.54 -33.48 3.04
N ARG A 339 -7.38 -32.48 2.74
CA ARG A 339 -7.32 -31.73 1.47
C ARG A 339 -6.93 -30.30 1.76
N SER A 340 -6.11 -29.72 0.88
CA SER A 340 -5.80 -28.29 0.90
C SER A 340 -6.67 -27.48 -0.07
N GLN A 341 -7.40 -28.16 -0.94
CA GLN A 341 -8.29 -27.57 -1.94
C GLN A 341 -9.53 -28.44 -2.17
N LEU A 342 -10.65 -27.80 -2.49
CA LEU A 342 -11.91 -28.43 -2.88
C LEU A 342 -12.30 -27.96 -4.28
N GLN A 343 -12.80 -28.90 -5.09
CA GLN A 343 -13.55 -28.55 -6.29
C GLN A 343 -15.01 -28.37 -5.93
N VAL A 344 -15.48 -27.13 -6.05
CA VAL A 344 -16.86 -26.73 -5.76
C VAL A 344 -17.58 -26.51 -7.07
N ALA A 345 -18.80 -27.02 -7.19
CA ALA A 345 -19.66 -26.75 -8.33
C ALA A 345 -21.10 -26.57 -7.90
N THR A 346 -21.84 -25.77 -8.64
CA THR A 346 -23.29 -25.65 -8.53
C THR A 346 -23.93 -26.18 -9.80
N ARG A 347 -25.11 -26.78 -9.68
CA ARG A 347 -25.89 -27.26 -10.83
C ARG A 347 -27.31 -26.78 -10.74
N PHE A 348 -27.81 -26.15 -11.79
CA PHE A 348 -29.17 -25.65 -11.87
C PHE A 348 -30.20 -26.78 -11.66
N VAL A 349 -31.22 -26.51 -10.85
CA VAL A 349 -32.38 -27.38 -10.65
C VAL A 349 -33.66 -26.68 -11.11
N SER A 350 -33.94 -25.50 -10.57
CA SER A 350 -35.08 -24.66 -10.96
C SER A 350 -34.86 -23.20 -10.55
N SER A 351 -35.60 -22.29 -11.15
CA SER A 351 -35.72 -20.89 -10.71
C SER A 351 -36.93 -20.26 -11.38
N SER A 352 -37.47 -19.17 -10.83
CA SER A 352 -38.42 -18.31 -11.55
C SER A 352 -37.79 -17.65 -12.77
N GLU A 353 -36.47 -17.47 -12.79
CA GLU A 353 -35.73 -16.85 -13.90
C GLU A 353 -34.37 -17.53 -14.14
N ASP A 354 -33.39 -17.32 -13.26
CA ASP A 354 -32.08 -17.97 -13.26
C ASP A 354 -31.54 -18.16 -11.83
N VAL A 355 -30.39 -18.83 -11.67
CA VAL A 355 -29.69 -18.90 -10.38
C VAL A 355 -28.52 -17.94 -10.42
N ASN A 356 -28.50 -16.97 -9.50
CA ASN A 356 -27.45 -15.98 -9.42
C ASN A 356 -26.44 -16.27 -8.29
N GLU A 357 -25.25 -15.71 -8.43
CA GLU A 357 -24.12 -15.85 -7.51
C GLU A 357 -23.20 -14.63 -7.61
N PHE A 358 -22.82 -14.09 -6.45
CA PHE A 358 -22.02 -12.86 -6.34
C PHE A 358 -20.71 -13.10 -5.61
N ARG A 359 -20.77 -13.88 -4.52
CA ARG A 359 -19.61 -14.17 -3.68
C ARG A 359 -19.74 -15.54 -3.04
N TYR A 360 -18.60 -16.21 -2.89
CA TYR A 360 -18.44 -17.40 -2.06
C TYR A 360 -17.46 -17.14 -0.91
N GLU A 361 -17.91 -17.40 0.30
CA GLU A 361 -17.07 -17.44 1.51
C GLU A 361 -16.88 -18.91 1.91
N VAL A 362 -15.63 -19.31 2.14
CA VAL A 362 -15.27 -20.69 2.49
C VAL A 362 -14.58 -20.70 3.85
N HIS A 363 -15.20 -21.40 4.81
CA HIS A 363 -14.66 -21.54 6.16
C HIS A 363 -14.34 -23.00 6.46
N SER A 364 -13.15 -23.27 6.97
CA SER A 364 -12.78 -24.58 7.49
C SER A 364 -13.04 -24.64 9.00
N LEU A 365 -13.60 -25.74 9.48
CA LEU A 365 -13.75 -25.99 10.91
C LEU A 365 -12.41 -26.53 11.46
N VAL A 366 -11.65 -25.68 12.17
CA VAL A 366 -10.33 -26.04 12.71
C VAL A 366 -10.35 -25.87 14.22
N GLY A 367 -10.05 -26.95 14.95
CA GLY A 367 -10.06 -26.92 16.42
C GLY A 367 -11.42 -26.51 17.01
N GLY A 368 -12.53 -26.87 16.34
CA GLY A 368 -13.89 -26.51 16.76
C GLY A 368 -14.31 -25.07 16.46
N ARG A 369 -13.53 -24.30 15.67
CA ARG A 369 -13.85 -22.93 15.28
C ARG A 369 -13.89 -22.78 13.77
N TRP A 370 -14.84 -22.00 13.26
CA TRP A 370 -14.89 -21.62 11.85
C TRP A 370 -13.81 -20.56 11.57
N VAL A 371 -12.90 -20.91 10.67
CA VAL A 371 -11.80 -20.06 10.20
C VAL A 371 -11.99 -19.87 8.71
N ARG A 372 -12.05 -18.61 8.26
CA ARG A 372 -12.11 -18.29 6.83
C ARG A 372 -10.84 -18.81 6.16
N THR A 373 -10.99 -19.63 5.14
CA THR A 373 -9.87 -20.24 4.40
C THR A 373 -9.84 -19.85 2.93
N ASP A 374 -10.95 -19.36 2.38
CA ASP A 374 -10.96 -18.76 1.04
C ASP A 374 -12.12 -17.79 0.84
N VAL A 375 -11.98 -16.92 -0.15
CA VAL A 375 -13.01 -16.00 -0.65
C VAL A 375 -12.91 -15.94 -2.16
N LEU A 376 -14.05 -15.96 -2.84
CA LEU A 376 -14.17 -15.74 -4.27
C LEU A 376 -15.25 -14.69 -4.53
N ASP A 377 -14.84 -13.49 -4.95
CA ASP A 377 -15.73 -12.49 -5.55
C ASP A 377 -15.90 -12.79 -7.06
N LEU A 378 -17.13 -12.68 -7.57
CA LEU A 378 -17.51 -13.03 -8.94
C LEU A 378 -17.95 -11.80 -9.73
N GLY A 379 -18.06 -11.97 -11.05
CA GLY A 379 -18.61 -10.97 -11.95
C GLY A 379 -17.55 -10.33 -12.85
N HIS A 380 -18.00 -9.37 -13.67
CA HIS A 380 -17.15 -8.75 -14.69
C HIS A 380 -16.08 -7.83 -14.11
N ASN A 381 -16.21 -7.44 -12.83
CA ASN A 381 -15.22 -6.66 -12.10
C ASN A 381 -14.12 -7.53 -11.46
N HIS A 382 -14.30 -8.84 -11.40
CA HIS A 382 -13.36 -9.77 -10.75
C HIS A 382 -12.76 -10.82 -11.72
N PRO A 383 -12.41 -10.48 -12.99
CA PRO A 383 -12.04 -11.49 -13.98
C PRO A 383 -10.74 -12.23 -13.62
N ASN A 384 -9.80 -11.56 -12.96
CA ASN A 384 -8.54 -12.18 -12.56
C ASN A 384 -8.68 -13.07 -11.32
N GLU A 385 -9.53 -12.69 -10.37
CA GLU A 385 -9.85 -13.53 -9.20
C GLU A 385 -10.61 -14.79 -9.65
N GLU A 386 -11.59 -14.66 -10.54
CA GLU A 386 -12.28 -15.78 -11.20
C GLU A 386 -11.28 -16.72 -11.89
N ALA A 387 -10.33 -16.17 -12.66
CA ALA A 387 -9.31 -16.95 -13.35
C ALA A 387 -8.40 -17.72 -12.39
N VAL A 388 -8.02 -17.13 -11.25
CA VAL A 388 -7.19 -17.79 -10.23
C VAL A 388 -7.90 -18.96 -9.56
N HIS A 389 -9.21 -18.85 -9.33
CA HIS A 389 -10.02 -19.94 -8.80
C HIS A 389 -10.48 -20.92 -9.89
N GLY A 390 -10.13 -20.67 -11.15
CA GLY A 390 -10.57 -21.48 -12.29
C GLY A 390 -12.09 -21.49 -12.45
N TYR A 391 -12.74 -20.38 -12.09
CA TYR A 391 -14.19 -20.22 -12.18
C TYR A 391 -14.65 -20.42 -13.62
N ARG A 392 -15.73 -21.19 -13.78
CA ARG A 392 -16.42 -21.42 -15.04
C ARG A 392 -17.90 -21.39 -14.81
N VAL A 393 -18.63 -20.88 -15.79
CA VAL A 393 -20.09 -20.86 -15.81
C VAL A 393 -20.59 -21.39 -17.15
N ASP A 394 -21.54 -22.32 -17.09
CA ASP A 394 -22.26 -22.86 -18.24
C ASP A 394 -23.71 -22.38 -18.17
N GLY A 395 -24.26 -22.04 -19.34
CA GLY A 395 -25.61 -21.48 -19.42
C GLY A 395 -25.78 -20.10 -18.78
N GLN A 396 -24.73 -19.27 -18.77
CA GLN A 396 -24.81 -17.90 -18.23
C GLN A 396 -25.93 -17.11 -18.92
N ARG A 397 -26.75 -16.42 -18.11
CA ARG A 397 -27.87 -15.57 -18.51
C ARG A 397 -27.66 -14.11 -18.16
N TRP A 398 -26.92 -13.83 -17.09
CA TRP A 398 -26.71 -12.48 -16.59
C TRP A 398 -25.32 -12.28 -15.97
N SER A 399 -24.86 -11.04 -15.99
CA SER A 399 -23.73 -10.51 -15.23
C SER A 399 -23.99 -9.02 -14.99
N GLY A 400 -23.59 -8.49 -13.84
CA GLY A 400 -23.74 -7.05 -13.56
C GLY A 400 -23.63 -6.70 -12.09
N LEU A 401 -23.70 -5.42 -11.77
CA LEU A 401 -23.72 -4.89 -10.41
C LEU A 401 -25.14 -4.92 -9.84
N ARG A 402 -25.22 -5.12 -8.52
CA ARG A 402 -26.42 -4.89 -7.72
C ARG A 402 -26.08 -4.07 -6.50
N ARG A 403 -27.01 -3.21 -6.11
CA ARG A 403 -26.96 -2.45 -4.86
C ARG A 403 -28.18 -2.82 -4.04
N PHE A 404 -27.97 -3.63 -3.02
CA PHE A 404 -29.04 -4.11 -2.16
C PHE A 404 -28.68 -4.02 -0.69
N ARG A 405 -29.67 -4.34 0.13
CA ARG A 405 -29.53 -4.42 1.58
C ARG A 405 -29.85 -5.84 2.06
N TYR A 406 -29.12 -6.32 3.07
CA TYR A 406 -29.55 -7.44 3.90
C TYR A 406 -30.69 -7.00 4.81
N PRO A 407 -31.64 -7.89 5.13
CA PRO A 407 -32.57 -7.67 6.24
C PRO A 407 -31.77 -7.53 7.55
N ALA A 408 -31.93 -6.40 8.23
CA ALA A 408 -31.27 -6.12 9.50
C ALA A 408 -32.20 -5.29 10.40
N ASP A 409 -32.09 -5.50 11.72
CA ASP A 409 -32.74 -4.62 12.70
C ASP A 409 -32.03 -3.26 12.69
N PRO A 410 -32.73 -2.14 12.43
CA PRO A 410 -32.10 -0.82 12.37
C PRO A 410 -31.43 -0.41 13.69
N GLY A 411 -32.01 -0.79 14.84
CA GLY A 411 -31.42 -0.50 16.14
C GLY A 411 -30.10 -1.24 16.36
N GLN A 412 -30.03 -2.51 15.94
CA GLN A 412 -28.81 -3.30 15.97
C GLN A 412 -27.75 -2.80 15.00
N ALA A 413 -28.14 -2.33 13.81
CA ALA A 413 -27.21 -1.72 12.84
C ALA A 413 -26.57 -0.45 13.42
N THR A 414 -27.39 0.48 13.93
CA THR A 414 -26.91 1.71 14.58
C THR A 414 -26.05 1.41 15.82
N ALA A 415 -26.43 0.42 16.65
CA ALA A 415 -25.62 0.01 17.78
C ALA A 415 -24.27 -0.59 17.34
N SER A 416 -24.24 -1.31 16.21
CA SER A 416 -23.02 -1.89 15.64
C SER A 416 -22.06 -0.79 15.16
N GLU A 417 -22.56 0.21 14.45
CA GLU A 417 -21.79 1.39 14.01
C GLU A 417 -21.21 2.14 15.21
N ALA A 418 -22.04 2.42 16.22
CA ALA A 418 -21.60 3.10 17.45
C ALA A 418 -20.48 2.32 18.16
N VAL A 419 -20.60 0.98 18.26
CA VAL A 419 -19.54 0.13 18.83
C VAL A 419 -18.27 0.21 18.00
N LEU A 420 -18.33 0.17 16.67
CA LEU A 420 -17.13 0.20 15.82
C LEU A 420 -16.41 1.55 15.83
N GLU A 421 -17.15 2.63 15.99
CA GLU A 421 -16.62 3.99 16.12
C GLU A 421 -16.07 4.26 17.53
N GLY A 422 -16.74 3.74 18.57
CA GLY A 422 -16.43 4.07 19.96
C GLY A 422 -15.65 3.01 20.74
N LEU A 423 -15.58 1.75 20.30
CA LEU A 423 -14.69 0.76 20.90
C LEU A 423 -13.29 0.96 20.33
N ARG A 424 -12.34 1.31 21.18
CA ARG A 424 -10.96 1.61 20.77
C ARG A 424 -10.02 0.48 21.15
N LEU A 425 -9.17 0.07 20.20
CA LEU A 425 -8.04 -0.80 20.44
C LEU A 425 -6.86 0.06 20.88
N ARG A 426 -6.36 -0.20 22.09
CA ARG A 426 -5.14 0.40 22.62
C ARG A 426 -4.06 -0.64 22.84
N LEU A 427 -2.88 -0.43 22.29
CA LEU A 427 -1.72 -1.28 22.54
C LEU A 427 -0.61 -0.45 23.20
N THR A 428 -0.11 -0.98 24.31
CA THR A 428 1.00 -0.40 25.07
C THR A 428 2.19 -1.34 25.02
N PHE A 429 3.31 -0.88 24.47
CA PHE A 429 4.57 -1.63 24.42
C PHE A 429 5.58 -0.99 25.36
N ASP A 430 6.15 -1.77 26.26
CA ASP A 430 7.22 -1.35 27.19
C ASP A 430 6.92 -0.07 28.00
N GLY A 431 5.64 0.17 28.28
CA GLY A 431 5.14 1.33 29.02
C GLY A 431 4.72 2.52 28.14
N GLN A 432 4.75 2.38 26.81
CA GLN A 432 4.35 3.41 25.86
C GLN A 432 3.14 2.97 25.04
N THR A 433 2.04 3.72 25.11
CA THR A 433 0.87 3.51 24.24
C THR A 433 1.17 4.12 22.88
N THR A 434 1.30 3.27 21.85
CA THR A 434 1.62 3.68 20.47
C THR A 434 0.49 3.38 19.48
N VAL A 435 -0.51 2.61 19.91
CA VAL A 435 -1.73 2.34 19.16
C VAL A 435 -2.89 2.84 19.99
N ASP A 436 -3.69 3.71 19.39
CA ASP A 436 -5.00 4.10 19.92
C ASP A 436 -5.90 4.46 18.73
N ALA A 437 -6.78 3.53 18.33
CA ALA A 437 -7.67 3.70 17.19
C ALA A 437 -9.03 3.00 17.42
N PRO A 438 -10.14 3.51 16.85
CA PRO A 438 -11.41 2.80 16.79
C PRO A 438 -11.23 1.44 16.11
N VAL A 439 -11.93 0.42 16.62
CA VAL A 439 -11.87 -0.94 16.09
C VAL A 439 -12.28 -0.96 14.61
N GLY A 440 -13.37 -0.26 14.23
CA GLY A 440 -13.79 -0.22 12.83
C GLY A 440 -12.65 0.25 11.91
N GLU A 441 -12.11 1.44 12.18
CA GLU A 441 -11.09 2.04 11.32
C GLU A 441 -9.74 1.33 11.37
N PHE A 442 -9.30 0.81 12.52
CA PHE A 442 -8.04 0.05 12.63
C PHE A 442 -8.01 -1.22 11.74
N PHE A 443 -9.17 -1.85 11.55
CA PHE A 443 -9.32 -2.99 10.64
C PHE A 443 -9.80 -2.60 9.24
N GLY A 444 -9.81 -1.29 8.94
CA GLY A 444 -10.08 -0.73 7.62
C GLY A 444 -11.55 -0.60 7.26
N SER A 445 -12.44 -0.35 8.21
CA SER A 445 -13.87 -0.09 7.93
C SER A 445 -14.50 0.81 8.99
N GLY A 446 -14.39 2.13 8.81
CA GLY A 446 -14.89 3.14 9.76
C GLY A 446 -16.34 3.58 9.56
N LEU A 447 -17.04 3.07 8.53
CA LEU A 447 -18.47 3.33 8.28
C LEU A 447 -19.38 2.24 8.87
N GLY A 448 -18.87 1.04 9.10
CA GLY A 448 -19.65 -0.10 9.58
C GLY A 448 -18.85 -1.38 9.50
N LYS A 449 -19.46 -2.56 9.69
CA LYS A 449 -18.77 -3.84 9.50
C LYS A 449 -18.88 -4.27 8.02
N TYR A 450 -18.01 -3.73 7.18
CA TYR A 450 -17.85 -4.14 5.78
C TYR A 450 -16.67 -5.11 5.62
N ALA A 451 -16.63 -5.82 4.49
CA ALA A 451 -15.56 -6.76 4.21
C ALA A 451 -14.28 -6.02 3.79
N SER A 452 -13.39 -5.75 4.74
CA SER A 452 -12.02 -5.33 4.45
C SER A 452 -11.15 -6.56 4.13
N ARG A 453 -10.47 -6.55 2.98
CA ARG A 453 -9.56 -7.62 2.52
C ARG A 453 -8.21 -7.01 2.15
N THR A 454 -7.28 -6.93 3.10
CA THR A 454 -5.94 -6.36 2.86
C THR A 454 -4.85 -7.38 3.15
N LEU A 455 -3.59 -7.06 2.81
CA LEU A 455 -2.46 -7.92 3.13
C LEU A 455 -2.24 -8.06 4.65
N LEU A 456 -2.53 -7.02 5.45
CA LEU A 456 -2.14 -6.97 6.86
C LEU A 456 -3.30 -6.86 7.84
N HIS A 457 -4.54 -6.72 7.35
CA HIS A 457 -5.74 -6.81 8.17
C HIS A 457 -6.96 -7.19 7.34
N SER A 458 -8.01 -7.64 8.01
CA SER A 458 -9.25 -8.03 7.36
C SER A 458 -10.44 -8.03 8.30
N ILE A 459 -11.63 -7.91 7.73
CA ILE A 459 -12.92 -8.11 8.42
C ILE A 459 -13.68 -9.23 7.70
N ASP A 460 -14.09 -10.23 8.48
CA ASP A 460 -15.03 -11.26 8.05
C ASP A 460 -16.46 -10.84 8.43
N THR A 461 -17.31 -10.67 7.41
CA THR A 461 -18.70 -10.21 7.56
C THR A 461 -19.69 -11.35 7.76
N THR A 462 -19.25 -12.61 7.72
CA THR A 462 -20.11 -13.74 8.09
C THR A 462 -20.48 -13.69 9.58
N ASP A 463 -21.45 -14.52 9.97
CA ASP A 463 -21.92 -14.58 11.36
C ASP A 463 -20.76 -14.84 12.34
N ASN A 464 -20.66 -14.00 13.37
CA ASN A 464 -19.55 -13.96 14.33
C ASN A 464 -18.15 -13.87 13.69
N GLY A 465 -18.04 -13.39 12.44
CA GLY A 465 -16.78 -13.22 11.71
C GLY A 465 -15.80 -12.29 12.43
N ALA A 466 -14.50 -12.61 12.31
CA ALA A 466 -13.42 -11.94 13.03
C ALA A 466 -12.89 -10.68 12.32
N PHE A 467 -12.44 -9.74 13.14
CA PHE A 467 -11.53 -8.66 12.77
C PHE A 467 -10.11 -9.18 13.02
N THR A 468 -9.30 -9.30 11.96
CA THR A 468 -7.96 -9.90 12.04
C THR A 468 -6.89 -8.92 11.58
N ALA A 469 -5.77 -8.85 12.29
CA ALA A 469 -4.60 -8.05 11.90
C ALA A 469 -3.33 -8.87 12.03
N TRP A 470 -2.41 -8.71 11.08
CA TRP A 470 -1.16 -9.45 10.93
C TRP A 470 0.08 -8.54 10.99
N TRP A 471 -0.06 -7.30 11.46
CA TRP A 471 1.07 -6.41 11.68
C TRP A 471 2.08 -7.02 12.68
N PRO A 472 3.39 -7.05 12.38
CA PRO A 472 4.40 -7.46 13.35
C PRO A 472 4.59 -6.36 14.40
N MET A 473 4.32 -6.62 15.68
CA MET A 473 4.41 -5.59 16.73
C MET A 473 5.45 -5.99 17.81
N PRO A 474 6.68 -5.46 17.75
CA PRO A 474 7.76 -5.85 18.66
C PRO A 474 7.62 -5.22 20.05
N TYR A 475 8.04 -5.94 21.09
CA TYR A 475 8.23 -5.41 22.45
C TYR A 475 9.35 -6.14 23.20
N ALA A 476 10.11 -5.40 24.00
CA ALA A 476 11.32 -5.89 24.67
C ALA A 476 11.03 -6.58 26.02
N ARG A 477 10.03 -6.09 26.77
CA ARG A 477 9.74 -6.51 28.15
C ARG A 477 8.26 -6.84 28.38
N SER A 478 7.35 -5.98 27.92
CA SER A 478 5.92 -6.10 28.22
C SER A 478 5.05 -5.52 27.14
N ALA A 479 3.90 -6.14 26.89
CA ALA A 479 2.84 -5.57 26.07
C ALA A 479 1.48 -5.72 26.78
N VAL A 480 0.60 -4.75 26.58
CA VAL A 480 -0.79 -4.78 27.06
C VAL A 480 -1.70 -4.44 25.90
N ALA A 481 -2.69 -5.31 25.65
CA ALA A 481 -3.80 -5.01 24.75
C ALA A 481 -5.00 -4.56 25.59
N GLU A 482 -5.57 -3.40 25.27
CA GLU A 482 -6.72 -2.84 25.96
C GLU A 482 -7.84 -2.55 24.96
N LEU A 483 -9.08 -2.84 25.36
CA LEU A 483 -10.28 -2.40 24.66
C LEU A 483 -10.98 -1.36 25.53
N VAL A 484 -11.06 -0.13 25.03
CA VAL A 484 -11.67 1.02 25.73
C VAL A 484 -12.99 1.35 25.06
N ASN A 485 -14.09 1.26 25.80
CA ASN A 485 -15.41 1.47 25.25
C ASN A 485 -15.91 2.89 25.49
N THR A 486 -15.84 3.74 24.47
CA THR A 486 -16.40 5.10 24.45
C THR A 486 -17.68 5.21 23.62
N SER A 487 -18.28 4.09 23.19
CA SER A 487 -19.43 4.07 22.27
C SER A 487 -20.77 4.42 22.91
N GLY A 488 -20.88 4.33 24.24
CA GLY A 488 -22.18 4.38 24.95
C GLY A 488 -22.99 3.07 24.89
N VAL A 489 -22.55 2.08 24.11
CA VAL A 489 -23.17 0.75 23.99
C VAL A 489 -22.28 -0.28 24.68
N PRO A 490 -22.78 -1.09 25.63
CA PRO A 490 -21.95 -2.12 26.26
C PRO A 490 -21.52 -3.19 25.25
N VAL A 491 -20.25 -3.59 25.29
CA VAL A 491 -19.73 -4.75 24.54
C VAL A 491 -19.93 -6.00 25.39
N THR A 492 -20.52 -7.04 24.81
CA THR A 492 -20.90 -8.29 25.47
C THR A 492 -20.61 -9.52 24.62
N GLY A 493 -20.07 -10.58 25.22
CA GLY A 493 -19.82 -11.85 24.55
C GLY A 493 -18.71 -11.81 23.48
N GLY A 494 -17.89 -10.77 23.48
CA GLY A 494 -16.76 -10.65 22.58
C GLY A 494 -15.61 -11.58 22.96
N SER A 495 -14.60 -11.65 22.09
CA SER A 495 -13.33 -12.29 22.41
C SER A 495 -12.18 -11.63 21.69
N LEU A 496 -11.02 -11.54 22.36
CA LEU A 496 -9.77 -11.11 21.76
C LEU A 496 -8.74 -12.24 21.90
N GLU A 497 -8.18 -12.66 20.79
CA GLU A 497 -7.03 -13.55 20.73
C GLU A 497 -5.81 -12.80 20.20
N VAL A 498 -4.71 -12.86 20.95
CA VAL A 498 -3.43 -12.26 20.61
C VAL A 498 -2.40 -13.37 20.45
N VAL A 499 -1.80 -13.47 19.27
CA VAL A 499 -0.71 -14.40 19.01
C VAL A 499 0.61 -13.66 19.12
N SER A 500 1.51 -14.14 19.98
CA SER A 500 2.87 -13.60 20.11
C SER A 500 3.91 -14.69 20.04
N ALA A 501 5.10 -14.35 19.53
CA ALA A 501 6.25 -15.26 19.44
C ALA A 501 7.48 -14.64 20.13
N PRO A 502 8.34 -15.45 20.78
CA PRO A 502 9.63 -14.99 21.27
C PRO A 502 10.54 -14.57 20.11
N ASP A 503 11.26 -13.48 20.28
CA ASP A 503 12.23 -12.99 19.30
C ASP A 503 13.40 -12.32 20.04
N PRO A 504 14.55 -13.01 20.19
CA PRO A 504 15.68 -12.48 20.96
C PRO A 504 16.30 -11.21 20.34
N GLY A 505 16.07 -10.95 19.05
CA GLY A 505 16.61 -9.78 18.35
C GLY A 505 15.87 -8.48 18.69
N VAL A 506 14.63 -8.55 19.19
CA VAL A 506 13.78 -7.35 19.39
C VAL A 506 14.35 -6.38 20.43
N ALA A 507 14.84 -6.87 21.57
CA ALA A 507 15.34 -6.00 22.63
C ALA A 507 16.58 -5.22 22.18
N ALA A 508 17.53 -5.90 21.52
CA ALA A 508 18.71 -5.25 20.95
C ALA A 508 18.30 -4.29 19.84
N GLY A 509 17.43 -4.70 18.92
CA GLY A 509 17.01 -3.87 17.80
C GLY A 509 16.30 -2.57 18.22
N LEU A 510 15.44 -2.62 19.24
CA LEU A 510 14.77 -1.43 19.79
C LEU A 510 15.75 -0.50 20.50
N ARG A 511 16.69 -1.07 21.28
CA ARG A 511 17.73 -0.31 21.99
C ARG A 511 18.69 0.38 21.01
N ASP A 512 19.10 -0.34 19.97
CA ASP A 512 20.09 0.11 18.99
C ASP A 512 19.44 0.94 17.86
N GLY A 513 18.10 1.01 17.84
CA GLY A 513 17.33 1.80 16.89
C GLY A 513 17.32 1.24 15.47
N THR A 514 17.52 -0.07 15.31
CA THR A 514 17.44 -0.80 14.03
C THR A 514 16.03 -1.31 13.73
N ILE A 515 15.16 -1.40 14.76
CA ILE A 515 13.72 -1.59 14.60
C ILE A 515 12.93 -0.57 15.43
N GLY A 516 11.67 -0.32 15.08
CA GLY A 516 10.76 0.56 15.81
C GLY A 516 9.56 -0.16 16.43
N TYR A 517 8.89 0.49 17.37
CA TYR A 517 7.57 0.03 17.83
C TYR A 517 6.54 0.20 16.73
N PHE A 518 5.53 -0.65 16.70
CA PHE A 518 4.37 -0.46 15.84
C PHE A 518 3.50 0.68 16.39
N HIS A 519 3.04 1.55 15.51
CA HIS A 519 2.13 2.65 15.81
C HIS A 519 0.89 2.55 14.93
N ALA A 520 -0.24 2.92 15.51
CA ALA A 520 -1.45 3.26 14.77
C ALA A 520 -1.96 4.59 15.31
N THR A 521 -1.78 5.65 14.52
CA THR A 521 -2.14 7.02 14.92
C THR A 521 -3.43 7.38 14.24
N GLN A 522 -4.47 7.65 15.03
CA GLN A 522 -5.80 7.96 14.53
C GLN A 522 -6.24 9.36 14.98
N HIS A 523 -6.92 10.06 14.07
CA HIS A 523 -7.71 11.24 14.40
C HIS A 523 -8.88 11.41 13.42
N ARG A 524 -9.83 12.27 13.80
CA ARG A 524 -11.08 12.55 13.09
C ARG A 524 -11.50 14.00 13.29
N GLY A 525 -12.12 14.60 12.29
CA GLY A 525 -12.74 15.92 12.37
C GLY A 525 -13.28 16.41 11.04
N GLU A 526 -14.00 17.53 11.10
CA GLU A 526 -14.43 18.28 9.93
C GLU A 526 -13.22 18.86 9.19
N THR A 527 -13.26 18.80 7.87
CA THR A 527 -12.26 19.41 7.01
C THR A 527 -12.33 20.94 7.08
N VAL A 528 -11.19 21.60 6.87
CA VAL A 528 -11.08 23.06 6.95
C VAL A 528 -10.62 23.58 5.61
N SER A 529 -11.43 24.44 4.99
CA SER A 529 -11.11 24.97 3.66
C SER A 529 -9.70 25.57 3.59
N GLY A 530 -8.92 25.13 2.61
CA GLY A 530 -7.52 25.52 2.39
C GLY A 530 -6.51 24.85 3.32
N GLN A 531 -6.90 23.84 4.10
CA GLN A 531 -6.01 23.05 4.94
C GLN A 531 -6.11 21.57 4.62
N ASP A 532 -5.04 21.00 4.12
CA ASP A 532 -4.94 19.58 3.81
C ASP A 532 -5.22 18.73 5.07
N TRP A 533 -5.85 17.59 4.88
CA TRP A 533 -6.08 16.60 5.93
C TRP A 533 -4.77 15.88 6.25
N ASN A 534 -4.26 16.04 7.48
CA ASN A 534 -3.04 15.38 7.90
C ASN A 534 -3.28 13.91 8.20
N PHE A 535 -2.61 12.97 7.54
CA PHE A 535 -2.62 11.56 7.97
C PHE A 535 -1.67 11.32 9.15
N LEU A 536 -0.48 11.93 9.11
CA LEU A 536 0.52 11.78 10.15
C LEU A 536 1.45 12.98 10.21
N THR A 537 1.64 13.52 11.41
CA THR A 537 2.81 14.33 11.76
C THR A 537 3.56 13.64 12.88
N ALA A 538 4.79 13.19 12.64
CA ALA A 538 5.60 12.52 13.63
C ALA A 538 7.04 13.05 13.65
N ARG A 539 7.68 12.98 14.83
CA ARG A 539 9.10 13.31 15.05
C ARG A 539 9.89 12.04 15.34
N GLY A 540 11.20 12.11 15.18
CA GLY A 540 12.10 10.99 15.43
C GLY A 540 12.38 10.21 14.14
N ARG A 541 12.62 8.89 14.25
CA ARG A 541 12.90 8.02 13.10
C ARG A 541 11.80 6.99 12.92
N GLY A 542 11.57 6.57 11.69
CA GLY A 542 10.54 5.57 11.41
C GLY A 542 10.35 5.25 9.94
N VAL A 543 9.29 4.48 9.69
CA VAL A 543 8.82 4.11 8.36
C VAL A 543 7.29 4.12 8.34
N PHE A 544 6.71 4.88 7.42
CA PHE A 544 5.27 4.90 7.15
C PHE A 544 4.87 3.77 6.20
N TYR A 545 3.81 3.02 6.52
CA TYR A 545 3.39 1.82 5.78
C TYR A 545 1.94 1.82 5.32
N GLY A 546 1.15 2.85 5.62
CA GLY A 546 -0.19 2.94 5.06
C GLY A 546 -1.19 3.68 5.92
N VAL A 547 -2.41 3.76 5.42
CA VAL A 547 -3.53 4.43 6.06
C VAL A 547 -4.84 3.74 5.70
N THR A 548 -5.78 3.77 6.62
CA THR A 548 -7.21 3.53 6.37
C THR A 548 -7.95 4.84 6.61
N SER A 549 -8.86 5.20 5.71
CA SER A 549 -9.53 6.50 5.72
C SER A 549 -11.04 6.34 5.61
N THR A 550 -11.75 7.17 6.36
CA THR A 550 -13.21 7.28 6.33
C THR A 550 -13.56 8.72 5.97
N MET A 551 -14.21 8.91 4.83
CA MET A 551 -14.52 10.21 4.25
C MET A 551 -16.03 10.38 4.21
N ARG A 552 -16.58 11.20 5.11
CA ARG A 552 -18.02 11.50 5.16
C ARG A 552 -18.28 12.81 4.43
N GLY A 553 -18.58 12.72 3.14
CA GLY A 553 -18.81 13.88 2.29
C GLY A 553 -20.01 14.72 2.74
N SER A 554 -19.85 16.04 2.81
CA SER A 554 -20.90 17.00 3.18
C SER A 554 -21.40 17.83 2.00
N ILE A 555 -21.21 17.35 0.77
CA ILE A 555 -21.64 18.01 -0.47
C ILE A 555 -23.10 17.62 -0.81
N PRO A 556 -24.05 18.58 -0.88
CA PRO A 556 -25.46 18.28 -1.14
C PRO A 556 -25.73 17.85 -2.59
N PRO A 557 -26.87 17.17 -2.85
CA PRO A 557 -27.31 16.86 -4.20
C PRO A 557 -27.40 18.10 -5.10
N GLY A 558 -27.14 17.92 -6.40
CA GLY A 558 -27.09 19.00 -7.39
C GLY A 558 -25.67 19.51 -7.70
N GLN A 559 -24.67 19.02 -6.97
CA GLN A 559 -23.24 19.10 -7.29
C GLN A 559 -22.67 17.68 -7.40
N ASN A 560 -21.45 17.53 -7.91
CA ASN A 560 -20.75 16.25 -7.81
C ASN A 560 -20.38 16.01 -6.34
N GLN A 561 -21.06 15.04 -5.71
CA GLN A 561 -20.94 14.78 -4.28
C GLN A 561 -19.63 14.08 -3.90
N LEU A 562 -18.86 13.60 -4.88
CA LEU A 562 -17.55 12.97 -4.72
C LEU A 562 -16.37 13.90 -4.96
N ASN A 563 -16.61 15.20 -5.24
CA ASN A 563 -15.53 16.17 -5.48
C ASN A 563 -14.51 16.30 -4.34
N TYR A 564 -14.80 15.81 -3.13
CA TYR A 564 -13.80 15.73 -2.05
C TYR A 564 -12.65 14.74 -2.36
N LEU A 565 -12.77 13.95 -3.43
CA LEU A 565 -11.76 13.03 -3.91
C LEU A 565 -10.73 13.67 -4.85
N GLU A 566 -10.93 14.88 -5.35
CA GLU A 566 -9.96 15.56 -6.25
C GLU A 566 -8.66 15.98 -5.54
N GLY A 567 -8.46 15.63 -4.26
CA GLY A 567 -7.33 16.14 -3.50
C GLY A 567 -6.06 15.28 -3.62
N ASP A 568 -4.93 15.93 -3.89
CA ASP A 568 -3.61 15.32 -3.96
C ASP A 568 -3.07 14.90 -2.58
N GLU A 569 -2.46 13.73 -2.51
CA GLU A 569 -1.63 13.35 -1.37
C GLU A 569 -0.19 13.91 -1.48
N ARG A 570 0.37 14.35 -0.36
CA ARG A 570 1.68 15.03 -0.30
C ARG A 570 2.46 14.60 0.93
N MET A 571 3.65 14.05 0.72
CA MET A 571 4.49 13.52 1.81
C MET A 571 5.85 14.23 1.92
N TYR A 572 6.16 14.71 3.12
CA TYR A 572 7.33 15.51 3.46
C TYR A 572 8.20 14.81 4.52
N PRO A 573 9.00 13.80 4.14
CA PRO A 573 9.93 13.19 5.05
C PRO A 573 11.05 14.20 5.40
N ASN A 574 11.44 14.18 6.65
CA ASN A 574 12.56 14.93 7.22
C ASN A 574 12.46 16.46 7.21
N GLY A 575 11.24 17.00 7.19
CA GLY A 575 11.00 18.45 7.20
C GLY A 575 11.34 19.16 5.89
N SER A 576 11.44 18.42 4.79
CA SER A 576 11.56 18.97 3.43
C SER A 576 10.40 19.93 3.13
N ALA A 577 10.69 21.04 2.45
CA ALA A 577 9.73 21.98 1.92
C ALA A 577 9.07 21.48 0.63
N SER A 578 9.74 20.59 -0.11
CA SER A 578 9.21 19.92 -1.29
C SER A 578 8.77 18.50 -0.95
N PRO A 579 7.64 18.02 -1.51
CA PRO A 579 7.14 16.67 -1.27
C PRO A 579 8.04 15.62 -1.95
N ALA A 580 8.27 14.51 -1.26
CA ALA A 580 8.89 13.32 -1.85
C ALA A 580 7.89 12.47 -2.65
N ILE A 581 6.60 12.55 -2.29
CA ILE A 581 5.46 11.97 -2.98
C ILE A 581 4.45 13.09 -3.19
N HIS A 582 4.00 13.29 -4.42
CA HIS A 582 3.00 14.28 -4.81
C HIS A 582 2.05 13.62 -5.81
N GLY A 583 0.84 13.29 -5.35
CA GLY A 583 -0.14 12.57 -6.15
C GLY A 583 -0.92 13.46 -7.11
N THR A 584 -2.12 12.99 -7.44
CA THR A 584 -2.98 13.56 -8.48
C THR A 584 -4.48 13.50 -8.15
N GLY A 585 -4.84 12.97 -6.98
CA GLY A 585 -6.21 12.70 -6.59
C GLY A 585 -6.31 11.65 -5.49
N SER A 586 -7.38 11.70 -4.71
CA SER A 586 -7.58 10.79 -3.57
C SER A 586 -7.90 9.38 -4.03
N GLU A 587 -8.75 9.19 -5.05
CA GLU A 587 -8.97 7.85 -5.60
C GLU A 587 -7.71 7.29 -6.25
N ASP A 588 -6.86 8.15 -6.81
CA ASP A 588 -5.58 7.78 -7.43
C ASP A 588 -4.60 7.26 -6.38
N PHE A 589 -4.52 7.93 -5.22
CA PHE A 589 -3.75 7.45 -4.06
C PHE A 589 -4.21 6.07 -3.59
N TYR A 590 -5.52 5.83 -3.60
CA TYR A 590 -6.12 4.52 -3.37
C TYR A 590 -6.11 3.64 -4.62
N GLU A 591 -5.25 3.90 -5.61
CA GLU A 591 -4.99 3.12 -6.83
C GLU A 591 -6.19 2.80 -7.72
N SER A 592 -7.21 3.62 -7.60
CA SER A 592 -8.41 3.56 -8.40
C SER A 592 -8.34 4.58 -9.53
N GLY A 593 -9.49 5.05 -10.01
CA GLY A 593 -9.57 6.21 -10.90
C GLY A 593 -11.04 6.58 -11.14
N TRP A 594 -11.30 7.82 -11.57
CA TRP A 594 -12.65 8.26 -11.91
C TRP A 594 -13.64 8.08 -10.75
N TYR A 595 -13.27 8.46 -9.53
CA TYR A 595 -14.09 8.26 -8.32
C TYR A 595 -14.50 6.80 -8.04
N PHE A 596 -13.59 5.84 -8.23
CA PHE A 596 -13.84 4.41 -8.03
C PHE A 596 -14.97 3.88 -8.93
N GLN A 597 -14.89 4.18 -10.22
CA GLN A 597 -15.98 3.92 -11.15
C GLN A 597 -15.88 2.53 -11.80
N ASP A 598 -17.00 1.81 -11.76
CA ASP A 598 -17.28 0.70 -12.66
C ASP A 598 -17.76 1.25 -14.01
N GLY A 599 -16.80 1.46 -14.93
CA GLY A 599 -17.10 1.88 -16.30
C GLY A 599 -17.77 0.79 -17.16
N ARG A 600 -17.86 -0.46 -16.68
CA ARG A 600 -18.44 -1.60 -17.42
C ARG A 600 -19.93 -1.78 -17.12
N ASP A 601 -20.39 -1.35 -15.96
CA ASP A 601 -21.80 -1.35 -15.59
C ASP A 601 -22.38 0.05 -15.40
N GLY A 602 -22.58 0.75 -16.52
CA GLY A 602 -23.31 2.02 -16.51
C GLY A 602 -22.57 3.21 -15.88
N TYR A 603 -21.24 3.14 -15.74
CA TYR A 603 -20.40 4.23 -15.19
C TYR A 603 -20.74 4.57 -13.74
N VAL A 604 -20.95 3.54 -12.93
CA VAL A 604 -21.36 3.68 -11.53
C VAL A 604 -20.13 3.99 -10.67
N GLU A 605 -20.16 5.11 -9.94
CA GLU A 605 -19.06 5.57 -9.07
C GLU A 605 -19.11 4.97 -7.65
N GLY A 606 -17.97 5.01 -6.96
CA GLY A 606 -17.83 4.54 -5.58
C GLY A 606 -18.13 3.05 -5.41
N VAL A 607 -17.71 2.22 -6.37
CA VAL A 607 -17.87 0.77 -6.32
C VAL A 607 -16.72 0.17 -5.50
N PRO A 608 -17.00 -0.59 -4.43
CA PRO A 608 -15.97 -1.24 -3.63
C PRO A 608 -15.11 -2.20 -4.46
N TYR A 609 -13.84 -2.32 -4.10
CA TYR A 609 -12.90 -3.26 -4.70
C TYR A 609 -11.78 -3.60 -3.70
N ALA A 610 -11.11 -4.74 -3.89
CA ALA A 610 -10.03 -5.15 -2.99
C ALA A 610 -8.81 -5.68 -3.75
N MET A 611 -7.68 -5.01 -3.56
CA MET A 611 -6.34 -5.51 -3.88
C MET A 611 -5.52 -5.66 -2.59
N PRO A 612 -4.43 -6.46 -2.56
CA PRO A 612 -3.65 -6.65 -1.34
C PRO A 612 -3.16 -5.36 -0.68
N GLN A 613 -2.93 -4.31 -1.46
CA GLN A 613 -2.31 -3.06 -1.03
C GLN A 613 -3.20 -1.82 -1.17
N ALA A 614 -4.37 -1.89 -1.81
CA ALA A 614 -5.29 -0.78 -1.93
C ALA A 614 -6.72 -1.27 -2.15
N GLY A 615 -7.71 -0.47 -1.81
CA GLY A 615 -9.11 -0.81 -2.03
C GLY A 615 -10.08 0.25 -1.51
N LEU A 616 -11.29 0.22 -2.05
CA LEU A 616 -12.46 0.87 -1.48
C LEU A 616 -13.30 -0.20 -0.78
N VAL A 617 -13.52 -0.04 0.52
CA VAL A 617 -14.18 -1.04 1.38
C VAL A 617 -15.69 -0.85 1.37
N SER A 618 -16.16 0.39 1.36
CA SER A 618 -17.59 0.67 1.37
C SER A 618 -17.95 2.05 0.83
N ARG A 619 -19.21 2.12 0.39
CA ARG A 619 -19.92 3.33 0.02
C ARG A 619 -21.28 3.33 0.72
N GLU A 620 -21.63 4.46 1.31
CA GLU A 620 -22.95 4.73 1.85
C GLU A 620 -23.54 5.97 1.19
N ASP A 621 -24.83 5.89 0.85
CA ASP A 621 -25.59 6.96 0.23
C ASP A 621 -26.75 7.36 1.15
N ALA A 622 -26.74 8.61 1.65
CA ALA A 622 -27.82 9.28 2.40
C ALA A 622 -28.60 8.36 3.36
N GLY A 623 -27.88 7.75 4.31
CA GLY A 623 -28.37 6.73 5.25
C GLY A 623 -27.20 6.13 6.03
N ASP A 624 -27.48 5.26 7.01
CA ASP A 624 -26.46 4.52 7.77
C ASP A 624 -25.37 5.42 8.38
N GLY A 625 -25.77 6.55 8.96
CA GLY A 625 -24.83 7.53 9.52
C GLY A 625 -24.15 8.44 8.49
N CYS A 626 -24.35 8.20 7.19
CA CYS A 626 -23.90 9.06 6.11
C CYS A 626 -24.93 10.13 5.73
N ARG A 627 -24.50 11.39 5.69
CA ARG A 627 -25.37 12.51 5.27
C ARG A 627 -25.63 12.51 3.76
N TYR A 628 -24.58 12.31 2.96
CA TYR A 628 -24.64 12.33 1.50
C TYR A 628 -23.91 11.12 0.92
N VAL A 629 -22.70 11.26 0.41
CA VAL A 629 -21.90 10.13 -0.09
C VAL A 629 -20.67 9.98 0.80
N CYS A 630 -20.56 8.82 1.44
CA CYS A 630 -19.48 8.50 2.35
C CYS A 630 -18.72 7.30 1.84
N LEU A 631 -17.39 7.36 1.93
CA LEU A 631 -16.49 6.33 1.43
C LEU A 631 -15.53 5.88 2.53
N ASN A 632 -15.17 4.59 2.51
CA ASN A 632 -14.09 4.06 3.32
C ASN A 632 -13.07 3.35 2.42
N ALA A 633 -11.80 3.71 2.53
CA ALA A 633 -10.72 3.22 1.68
C ALA A 633 -9.46 2.86 2.49
N TYR A 634 -8.57 2.07 1.91
CA TYR A 634 -7.27 1.77 2.50
C TYR A 634 -6.14 1.78 1.47
N ARG A 635 -4.94 2.07 1.96
CA ARG A 635 -3.68 2.00 1.22
C ARG A 635 -2.57 1.44 2.11
N LEU A 636 -1.99 0.31 1.73
CA LEU A 636 -0.80 -0.29 2.36
C LEU A 636 0.41 -0.11 1.45
N MET A 637 1.40 0.65 1.90
CA MET A 637 2.61 0.99 1.16
C MET A 637 3.74 0.01 1.48
N ILE A 638 3.62 -1.26 1.07
CA ILE A 638 4.54 -2.32 1.50
C ILE A 638 5.92 -2.17 0.88
N GLY A 639 5.99 -2.03 -0.45
CA GLY A 639 7.25 -1.81 -1.18
C GLY A 639 7.64 -0.34 -1.27
N ASP A 640 6.66 0.55 -1.20
CA ASP A 640 6.75 1.99 -1.38
C ASP A 640 6.61 2.78 -0.06
N GLY A 641 6.67 2.11 1.09
CA GLY A 641 6.61 2.79 2.40
C GLY A 641 7.75 3.79 2.56
N VAL A 642 7.54 4.87 3.29
CA VAL A 642 8.47 6.00 3.31
C VAL A 642 9.23 6.09 4.63
N PRO A 643 10.57 5.93 4.62
CA PRO A 643 11.38 6.11 5.81
C PRO A 643 11.64 7.58 6.10
N PHE A 644 11.80 7.88 7.38
CA PHE A 644 12.21 9.18 7.88
C PHE A 644 13.18 9.05 9.04
N GLY A 645 14.13 9.97 9.11
CA GLY A 645 15.19 10.00 10.10
C GLY A 645 15.01 11.05 11.20
N ASN A 646 14.28 12.13 10.97
CA ASN A 646 14.00 13.12 12.03
C ASN A 646 12.53 13.59 12.13
N GLY A 647 11.68 13.20 11.17
CA GLY A 647 10.24 13.38 11.22
C GLY A 647 9.57 13.20 9.87
N ILE A 648 8.24 13.21 9.85
CA ILE A 648 7.42 13.12 8.64
C ILE A 648 6.16 13.97 8.82
N GLU A 649 5.73 14.59 7.73
CA GLU A 649 4.39 15.15 7.55
C GLU A 649 3.80 14.48 6.31
N PHE A 650 2.62 13.88 6.43
CA PHE A 650 1.90 13.30 5.31
C PHE A 650 0.48 13.81 5.33
N ASP A 651 0.10 14.50 4.26
CA ASP A 651 -1.19 15.17 4.11
C ASP A 651 -1.90 14.69 2.84
N ILE A 652 -3.21 14.93 2.77
CA ILE A 652 -4.02 14.80 1.55
C ILE A 652 -4.98 15.98 1.45
N GLU A 653 -5.12 16.57 0.27
CA GLU A 653 -6.17 17.56 0.04
C GLU A 653 -7.56 16.90 0.10
N HIS A 654 -8.59 17.68 0.40
CA HIS A 654 -9.98 17.20 0.41
C HIS A 654 -10.78 17.90 -0.70
N GLY A 655 -10.53 17.47 -1.94
CA GLY A 655 -10.92 18.13 -3.18
C GLY A 655 -9.96 19.23 -3.61
N ASP A 656 -10.13 19.77 -4.82
CA ASP A 656 -9.27 20.81 -5.41
C ASP A 656 -8.90 21.88 -4.36
N ARG A 657 -7.61 21.96 -4.03
CA ARG A 657 -7.05 22.92 -3.07
C ARG A 657 -7.65 22.86 -1.67
N SER A 658 -8.07 21.68 -1.21
CA SER A 658 -8.71 21.47 0.08
C SER A 658 -9.97 22.33 0.22
N SER A 659 -10.83 22.36 -0.81
CA SER A 659 -12.01 23.24 -0.84
C SER A 659 -13.33 22.57 -0.44
N MET A 660 -13.40 21.24 -0.42
CA MET A 660 -14.68 20.54 -0.25
C MET A 660 -14.97 20.19 1.21
N PRO A 661 -16.21 20.39 1.69
CA PRO A 661 -16.58 20.07 3.06
C PRO A 661 -16.80 18.56 3.25
N ALA A 662 -16.18 17.98 4.27
CA ALA A 662 -16.36 16.60 4.69
C ALA A 662 -15.97 16.42 6.17
N ASP A 663 -16.36 15.31 6.79
CA ASP A 663 -15.78 14.82 8.05
C ASP A 663 -14.86 13.65 7.73
N TYR A 664 -13.56 13.83 7.96
CA TYR A 664 -12.54 12.82 7.69
C TYR A 664 -12.12 12.14 8.98
N SER A 665 -11.84 10.86 8.90
CA SER A 665 -11.12 10.09 9.91
C SER A 665 -10.07 9.26 9.21
N SER A 666 -8.91 9.07 9.85
CA SER A 666 -7.86 8.25 9.30
C SER A 666 -7.03 7.59 10.39
N THR A 667 -6.63 6.34 10.18
CA THR A 667 -5.66 5.60 11.01
C THR A 667 -4.41 5.31 10.19
N ALA A 668 -3.30 5.96 10.54
CA ALA A 668 -1.99 5.77 9.93
C ALA A 668 -1.22 4.63 10.60
N TYR A 669 -0.66 3.70 9.82
CA TYR A 669 0.15 2.56 10.27
C TYR A 669 1.63 2.80 9.99
N TRP A 670 2.47 2.79 11.03
CA TRP A 670 3.90 3.09 10.90
C TRP A 670 4.73 2.43 12.00
N TYR A 671 6.05 2.40 11.81
CA TYR A 671 7.01 1.99 12.84
C TYR A 671 7.90 3.15 13.21
N GLY A 672 8.19 3.32 14.49
CA GLY A 672 8.98 4.48 14.90
C GLY A 672 9.56 4.48 16.31
N LEU A 673 10.54 5.36 16.47
CA LEU A 673 11.19 5.71 17.74
C LEU A 673 11.34 7.24 17.82
N ALA A 674 11.23 7.78 19.04
CA ALA A 674 11.37 9.22 19.27
C ALA A 674 12.78 9.75 18.97
N THR A 675 13.81 8.90 19.01
CA THR A 675 15.20 9.29 18.76
C THR A 675 15.47 9.42 17.26
N PRO A 676 15.87 10.60 16.75
CA PRO A 676 16.17 10.77 15.33
C PRO A 676 17.41 9.96 14.90
N SER A 677 17.45 9.47 13.67
CA SER A 677 18.62 8.90 12.98
C SER A 677 19.29 9.88 12.03
N MET A 678 18.84 11.12 11.95
CA MET A 678 19.41 12.13 11.07
C MET A 678 19.51 13.47 11.78
N SER A 679 20.69 14.09 11.73
CA SER A 679 20.95 15.38 12.36
C SER A 679 21.64 16.33 11.39
N GLN A 680 21.28 17.61 11.45
CA GLN A 680 21.96 18.64 10.66
C GLN A 680 23.37 18.85 11.22
N SER A 681 24.38 18.72 10.37
CA SER A 681 25.79 18.90 10.74
C SER A 681 26.35 20.24 10.28
N ASP A 682 25.95 20.72 9.10
CA ASP A 682 26.41 22.01 8.57
C ASP A 682 25.42 22.60 7.57
N VAL A 683 25.56 23.90 7.29
CA VAL A 683 24.78 24.63 6.28
C VAL A 683 25.70 25.56 5.51
N VAL A 684 25.65 25.45 4.18
CA VAL A 684 26.34 26.34 3.25
C VAL A 684 25.30 27.21 2.55
N GLU A 685 25.15 28.44 3.05
CA GLU A 685 24.37 29.49 2.40
C GLU A 685 25.19 30.07 1.25
N VAL A 686 24.77 29.84 0.00
CA VAL A 686 25.59 30.22 -1.17
C VAL A 686 25.43 31.68 -1.58
N GLY A 687 24.39 32.35 -1.06
CA GLY A 687 24.17 33.79 -1.22
C GLY A 687 24.87 34.66 -0.19
N ASP A 688 25.34 34.09 0.93
CA ASP A 688 26.03 34.81 2.01
C ASP A 688 27.55 34.68 1.89
N ASP A 689 28.25 35.80 1.70
CA ASP A 689 29.70 35.82 1.51
C ASP A 689 30.49 35.37 2.76
N ALA A 690 29.92 35.52 3.95
CA ALA A 690 30.53 35.02 5.18
C ALA A 690 30.50 33.47 5.22
N SER A 691 29.33 32.88 5.00
CA SER A 691 29.17 31.43 4.81
C SER A 691 30.09 30.90 3.70
N ARG A 692 30.14 31.57 2.54
CA ARG A 692 31.02 31.15 1.44
C ARG A 692 32.49 31.12 1.84
N SER A 693 32.95 32.17 2.50
CA SER A 693 34.34 32.27 2.98
C SER A 693 34.66 31.20 4.02
N GLN A 694 33.73 30.95 4.96
CA GLN A 694 33.87 29.90 5.99
C GLN A 694 34.02 28.50 5.38
N HIS A 695 33.27 28.20 4.32
CA HIS A 695 33.24 26.88 3.70
C HIS A 695 34.21 26.75 2.51
N GLY A 696 34.98 27.78 2.18
CA GLY A 696 35.82 27.81 0.98
C GLY A 696 35.01 27.58 -0.30
N TYR A 697 33.79 28.11 -0.35
CA TYR A 697 32.88 27.94 -1.47
C TYR A 697 33.44 28.60 -2.73
N SER A 698 33.49 27.85 -3.83
CA SER A 698 33.92 28.33 -5.14
C SER A 698 33.03 27.77 -6.23
N ALA A 699 32.52 28.66 -7.08
CA ALA A 699 31.72 28.33 -8.27
C ALA A 699 32.12 29.31 -9.39
N PRO A 700 33.16 29.00 -10.17
CA PRO A 700 33.67 29.90 -11.20
C PRO A 700 32.58 30.26 -12.23
N GLY A 701 32.51 31.53 -12.62
CA GLY A 701 31.56 31.99 -13.63
C GLY A 701 30.09 31.84 -13.25
N GLU A 702 29.77 31.68 -11.95
CA GLU A 702 28.38 31.64 -11.50
C GLU A 702 27.66 32.97 -11.78
N THR A 703 26.37 32.89 -12.05
CA THR A 703 25.47 34.02 -11.87
C THR A 703 24.91 33.99 -10.44
N ARG A 704 24.55 35.17 -9.92
CA ARG A 704 23.88 35.32 -8.63
C ARG A 704 22.66 36.21 -8.82
N GLU A 705 21.49 35.70 -8.48
CA GLU A 705 20.22 36.37 -8.70
C GLU A 705 19.33 36.29 -7.47
N SER A 706 18.44 37.28 -7.31
CA SER A 706 17.36 37.19 -6.34
C SER A 706 16.17 36.49 -6.98
N LEU A 707 15.65 35.46 -6.33
CA LEU A 707 14.46 34.74 -6.76
C LEU A 707 13.36 34.91 -5.70
N THR A 708 12.17 35.29 -6.14
CA THR A 708 10.93 35.23 -5.35
C THR A 708 10.00 34.24 -6.03
N SER A 709 9.71 33.12 -5.38
CA SER A 709 8.83 32.05 -5.90
C SER A 709 8.36 31.18 -4.74
N THR A 710 7.69 30.07 -5.02
CA THR A 710 7.10 29.13 -4.05
C THR A 710 7.77 27.76 -4.15
N PHE A 711 7.66 26.96 -3.09
CA PHE A 711 7.90 25.52 -3.15
C PHE A 711 6.64 24.82 -3.64
N GLU A 712 6.76 23.65 -4.25
CA GLU A 712 5.60 22.85 -4.66
C GLU A 712 4.90 22.16 -3.47
N GLY A 713 3.67 21.70 -3.70
CA GLY A 713 2.79 21.12 -2.67
C GLY A 713 2.20 22.18 -1.74
N LYS A 714 2.06 21.89 -0.43
CA LYS A 714 1.40 22.74 0.58
C LYS A 714 1.92 24.19 0.70
N ARG A 715 3.10 24.49 0.14
CA ARG A 715 3.73 25.82 0.16
C ARG A 715 3.66 26.56 -1.18
N ASP A 716 2.88 26.04 -2.14
CA ASP A 716 2.67 26.59 -3.48
C ASP A 716 2.04 28.00 -3.51
N ARG A 717 1.52 28.46 -2.36
CA ARG A 717 0.91 29.79 -2.19
C ARG A 717 1.69 30.72 -1.25
N THR A 718 2.86 30.30 -0.76
CA THR A 718 3.66 31.10 0.19
C THR A 718 4.99 31.51 -0.44
N PRO A 719 5.08 32.70 -1.07
CA PRO A 719 6.31 33.14 -1.72
C PRO A 719 7.47 33.28 -0.73
N VAL A 720 8.62 32.75 -1.14
CA VAL A 720 9.91 32.85 -0.45
C VAL A 720 10.88 33.61 -1.36
N THR A 721 11.57 34.59 -0.78
CA THR A 721 12.64 35.33 -1.46
C THR A 721 14.00 34.85 -0.97
N GLY A 722 14.89 34.52 -1.90
CA GLY A 722 16.24 34.06 -1.60
C GLY A 722 17.20 34.35 -2.73
N THR A 723 18.50 34.25 -2.45
CA THR A 723 19.55 34.37 -3.46
C THR A 723 19.86 33.00 -4.05
N THR A 724 19.78 32.87 -5.36
CA THR A 724 20.18 31.66 -6.09
C THR A 724 21.47 31.92 -6.87
N THR A 725 22.29 30.88 -6.98
CA THR A 725 23.47 30.85 -7.83
C THR A 725 23.28 29.83 -8.93
N SER A 726 23.88 30.04 -10.10
CA SER A 726 23.80 29.09 -11.21
C SER A 726 25.11 29.05 -11.98
N THR A 727 25.63 27.86 -12.30
CA THR A 727 26.88 27.70 -13.06
C THR A 727 26.91 26.40 -13.87
N THR A 728 27.71 26.38 -14.94
CA THR A 728 28.09 25.18 -15.68
C THR A 728 29.50 24.70 -15.33
N GLN A 729 30.19 25.39 -14.44
CA GLN A 729 31.53 25.05 -13.96
C GLN A 729 31.47 24.30 -12.62
N PRO A 730 32.56 23.61 -12.21
CA PRO A 730 32.58 22.90 -10.94
C PRO A 730 32.30 23.81 -9.72
N VAL A 731 31.41 23.36 -8.84
CA VAL A 731 31.14 23.96 -7.52
C VAL A 731 31.91 23.18 -6.47
N THR A 732 32.61 23.86 -5.56
CA THR A 732 33.33 23.21 -4.45
C THR A 732 33.08 23.91 -3.13
N PHE A 733 32.99 23.15 -2.04
CA PHE A 733 32.93 23.67 -0.67
C PHE A 733 33.36 22.59 0.32
N THR A 734 33.68 22.98 1.54
CA THR A 734 33.95 22.08 2.67
C THR A 734 32.84 22.21 3.69
N ALA A 735 32.30 21.09 4.15
CA ALA A 735 31.25 21.06 5.16
C ALA A 735 31.67 20.17 6.34
N ARG A 736 31.31 20.58 7.56
CA ARG A 736 31.51 19.80 8.78
C ARG A 736 30.54 18.62 8.80
N VAL A 737 31.01 17.52 9.37
CA VAL A 737 30.22 16.30 9.52
C VAL A 737 30.50 15.67 10.88
N ASP A 738 29.57 14.85 11.35
CA ASP A 738 29.80 14.05 12.54
C ASP A 738 30.83 12.94 12.23
N GLN A 739 31.87 12.78 13.05
CA GLN A 739 32.87 11.73 12.86
C GLN A 739 32.29 10.32 12.94
N SER A 740 31.17 10.17 13.64
CA SER A 740 30.42 8.93 13.78
C SER A 740 29.31 8.77 12.73
N ASN A 741 29.31 9.55 11.64
CA ASN A 741 28.27 9.43 10.62
C ASN A 741 28.25 8.04 9.95
N GLY A 742 27.04 7.52 9.72
CA GLY A 742 26.76 6.32 8.93
C GLY A 742 26.58 6.59 7.45
N GLY A 743 27.11 7.72 6.95
CA GLY A 743 26.73 8.31 5.67
C GLY A 743 26.14 9.71 5.86
N LEU A 744 25.98 10.43 4.76
CA LEU A 744 25.47 11.79 4.76
C LEU A 744 24.28 11.91 3.81
N ARG A 745 23.38 12.84 4.11
CA ARG A 745 22.41 13.37 3.14
C ARG A 745 22.76 14.81 2.82
N LEU A 746 23.13 15.07 1.57
CA LEU A 746 23.30 16.41 1.05
C LEU A 746 21.97 16.88 0.48
N HIS A 747 21.43 17.92 1.09
CA HIS A 747 20.17 18.52 0.70
C HIS A 747 20.42 19.87 0.03
N ARG A 748 19.73 20.15 -1.07
CA ARG A 748 19.91 21.37 -1.86
C ARG A 748 18.57 22.08 -2.03
N VAL A 749 18.57 23.38 -1.72
CA VAL A 749 17.53 24.29 -2.19
C VAL A 749 17.98 24.84 -3.54
N SER A 750 17.22 24.58 -4.59
CA SER A 750 17.56 24.93 -5.98
C SER A 750 16.43 25.68 -6.68
N ASP A 751 16.77 26.30 -7.82
CA ASP A 751 15.80 26.84 -8.78
C ASP A 751 15.54 25.80 -9.87
N GLN A 752 14.33 25.25 -9.89
CA GLN A 752 13.90 24.19 -10.80
C GLN A 752 13.26 24.68 -12.10
N ALA A 753 13.39 25.98 -12.45
CA ALA A 753 12.84 26.50 -13.71
C ALA A 753 13.37 25.77 -14.96
N GLN A 754 14.57 25.20 -14.89
CA GLN A 754 15.14 24.34 -15.92
C GLN A 754 15.21 22.90 -15.39
N ALA A 755 14.47 22.00 -16.03
CA ALA A 755 14.51 20.56 -15.80
C ALA A 755 15.87 19.95 -16.15
N PHE A 756 16.13 18.71 -15.74
CA PHE A 756 17.31 17.92 -16.13
C PHE A 756 18.67 18.47 -15.65
N GLN A 757 18.71 19.21 -14.55
CA GLN A 757 19.99 19.57 -13.92
C GLN A 757 20.75 18.32 -13.49
N HIS A 758 22.05 18.29 -13.77
CA HIS A 758 22.86 17.10 -13.58
C HIS A 758 24.29 17.47 -13.18
N ALA A 759 24.78 16.91 -12.07
CA ALA A 759 26.17 17.03 -11.65
C ALA A 759 26.75 15.69 -11.17
N ARG A 760 28.03 15.44 -11.48
CA ARG A 760 28.81 14.38 -10.83
C ARG A 760 29.24 14.84 -9.45
N VAL A 761 29.06 13.99 -8.45
CA VAL A 761 29.32 14.32 -7.04
C VAL A 761 30.62 13.66 -6.60
N PHE A 762 31.55 14.47 -6.11
CA PHE A 762 32.81 14.02 -5.53
C PHE A 762 32.89 14.42 -4.05
N VAL A 763 33.37 13.50 -3.23
CA VAL A 763 33.61 13.70 -1.80
C VAL A 763 35.06 13.35 -1.53
N ASN A 764 35.84 14.32 -1.04
CA ASN A 764 37.29 14.18 -0.86
C ASN A 764 37.98 13.63 -2.13
N ASP A 765 37.60 14.20 -3.27
CA ASP A 765 38.05 13.86 -4.63
C ASP A 765 37.71 12.46 -5.16
N ARG A 766 36.97 11.66 -4.38
CA ARG A 766 36.40 10.40 -4.83
C ARG A 766 35.01 10.63 -5.44
N LEU A 767 34.77 10.13 -6.65
CA LEU A 767 33.43 10.08 -7.25
C LEU A 767 32.53 9.18 -6.40
N VAL A 768 31.39 9.71 -5.95
CA VAL A 768 30.39 8.97 -5.17
C VAL A 768 29.07 8.74 -5.91
N GLY A 769 28.82 9.48 -6.99
CA GLY A 769 27.67 9.24 -7.86
C GLY A 769 27.29 10.45 -8.71
N GLU A 770 26.06 10.43 -9.23
CA GLU A 770 25.48 11.46 -10.07
C GLU A 770 24.21 12.00 -9.42
N TRP A 771 24.17 13.32 -9.19
CA TRP A 771 22.97 14.01 -8.72
C TRP A 771 22.21 14.55 -9.93
N TYR A 772 21.07 13.94 -10.20
CA TYR A 772 20.23 14.22 -11.34
C TYR A 772 18.83 14.62 -10.89
N GLN A 773 18.37 15.79 -11.32
CA GLN A 773 17.03 16.30 -11.08
C GLN A 773 16.31 16.51 -12.42
N PRO A 774 15.54 15.51 -12.89
CA PRO A 774 14.83 15.57 -14.17
C PRO A 774 13.55 16.40 -14.16
N LEU A 775 12.93 16.65 -13.00
CA LEU A 775 11.73 17.48 -12.92
C LEU A 775 12.09 18.96 -13.05
N GLY A 776 11.17 19.73 -13.62
CA GLY A 776 11.26 21.19 -13.66
C GLY A 776 9.89 21.81 -13.55
N ASN A 777 9.85 23.01 -12.98
CA ASN A 777 8.63 23.76 -12.71
C ASN A 777 8.90 25.27 -12.84
N THR A 778 8.16 25.94 -13.71
CA THR A 778 8.26 27.39 -13.94
C THR A 778 7.36 28.22 -13.03
N HIS A 779 6.45 27.59 -12.29
CA HIS A 779 5.51 28.25 -11.35
C HIS A 779 6.09 28.23 -9.93
N SER A 780 6.21 27.05 -9.33
CA SER A 780 6.89 26.83 -8.04
C SER A 780 8.36 26.49 -8.27
N ARG A 781 9.17 27.54 -8.44
CA ARG A 781 10.58 27.40 -8.85
C ARG A 781 11.50 26.96 -7.72
N TRP A 782 11.12 27.13 -6.45
CA TRP A 782 11.95 26.60 -5.37
C TRP A 782 11.74 25.09 -5.25
N LEU A 783 12.84 24.36 -5.18
CA LEU A 783 12.84 22.92 -5.01
C LEU A 783 13.85 22.50 -3.94
N GLU A 784 13.41 21.63 -3.04
CA GLU A 784 14.27 20.91 -2.12
C GLU A 784 14.49 19.47 -2.61
N ASP A 785 15.73 19.15 -2.99
CA ASP A 785 16.13 17.81 -3.43
C ASP A 785 17.35 17.30 -2.66
N SER A 786 17.55 15.98 -2.65
CA SER A 786 18.58 15.31 -1.83
C SER A 786 19.41 14.30 -2.61
N PHE A 787 20.68 14.18 -2.21
CA PHE A 787 21.63 13.16 -2.62
C PHE A 787 22.27 12.49 -1.39
N ASP A 788 22.19 11.15 -1.32
CA ASP A 788 22.83 10.41 -0.23
C ASP A 788 24.26 9.99 -0.59
N ILE A 789 25.15 10.11 0.39
CA ILE A 789 26.56 9.76 0.30
C ILE A 789 26.81 8.57 1.24
N PRO A 790 27.36 7.44 0.75
CA PRO A 790 27.54 6.25 1.57
C PRO A 790 28.63 6.45 2.62
N ALA A 791 28.49 5.78 3.78
CA ALA A 791 29.46 5.80 4.88
C ALA A 791 30.91 5.54 4.43
N SER A 792 31.09 4.69 3.41
CA SER A 792 32.41 4.35 2.85
C SER A 792 33.19 5.53 2.26
N ALA A 793 32.54 6.69 2.07
CA ALA A 793 33.17 7.93 1.62
C ALA A 793 33.39 8.96 2.73
N THR A 794 32.76 8.80 3.91
CA THR A 794 32.60 9.88 4.91
C THR A 794 32.89 9.47 6.34
N ALA A 795 32.96 8.16 6.64
CA ALA A 795 33.17 7.65 7.99
C ALA A 795 34.51 8.14 8.59
N GLY A 796 34.49 8.54 9.87
CA GLY A 796 35.65 9.02 10.60
C GLY A 796 36.13 10.43 10.24
N GLN A 797 35.53 11.07 9.24
CA GLN A 797 35.86 12.45 8.85
C GLN A 797 35.16 13.44 9.77
N SER A 798 35.79 14.57 10.11
CA SER A 798 35.15 15.69 10.81
C SER A 798 34.66 16.79 9.85
N ALA A 799 35.14 16.75 8.60
CA ALA A 799 34.71 17.60 7.51
C ALA A 799 34.95 16.87 6.19
N VAL A 800 34.16 17.20 5.17
CA VAL A 800 34.29 16.65 3.82
C VAL A 800 34.37 17.77 2.80
N ARG A 801 35.23 17.60 1.80
CA ARG A 801 35.27 18.47 0.63
C ARG A 801 34.31 17.94 -0.42
N VAL A 802 33.25 18.69 -0.70
CA VAL A 802 32.29 18.40 -1.76
C VAL A 802 32.73 19.12 -3.03
N ARG A 803 32.74 18.39 -4.16
CA ARG A 803 32.90 18.96 -5.50
C ARG A 803 31.77 18.43 -6.40
N LEU A 804 30.96 19.34 -6.91
CA LEU A 804 29.87 19.07 -7.86
C LEU A 804 30.34 19.52 -9.25
N GLU A 805 30.33 18.62 -10.21
CA GLU A 805 30.73 18.93 -11.59
C GLU A 805 29.51 18.83 -12.51
N PRO A 806 28.91 19.96 -12.91
CA PRO A 806 27.82 19.97 -13.87
C PRO A 806 28.19 19.20 -15.14
N VAL A 807 27.29 18.33 -15.60
CA VAL A 807 27.51 17.49 -16.78
C VAL A 807 27.35 18.32 -18.05
N ALA A 808 28.25 18.13 -19.02
CA ALA A 808 28.22 18.86 -20.28
C ALA A 808 26.88 18.63 -21.01
N GLY A 809 26.23 19.72 -21.43
CA GLY A 809 24.93 19.70 -22.11
C GLY A 809 23.72 19.71 -21.18
N ALA A 810 23.90 19.50 -19.87
CA ALA A 810 22.84 19.73 -18.89
C ALA A 810 22.66 21.24 -18.64
N PRO A 811 21.46 21.69 -18.22
CA PRO A 811 21.26 23.05 -17.74
C PRO A 811 22.19 23.38 -16.56
N ALA A 812 22.42 24.68 -16.38
CA ALA A 812 23.29 25.17 -15.31
C ALA A 812 22.79 24.70 -13.94
N TRP A 813 23.73 24.25 -13.11
CA TRP A 813 23.46 23.74 -11.77
C TRP A 813 23.15 24.91 -10.84
N SER A 814 21.92 24.93 -10.30
CA SER A 814 21.48 25.99 -9.41
C SER A 814 21.47 25.56 -7.95
N ALA A 815 21.77 26.50 -7.06
CA ALA A 815 21.64 26.33 -5.62
C ALA A 815 21.49 27.68 -4.91
N SER A 816 20.69 27.69 -3.85
CA SER A 816 20.56 28.77 -2.85
C SER A 816 21.17 28.35 -1.51
N ARG A 817 21.06 27.07 -1.16
CA ARG A 817 21.57 26.50 0.09
C ARG A 817 21.94 25.03 -0.10
N TYR A 818 23.00 24.60 0.57
CA TYR A 818 23.25 23.20 0.85
C TYR A 818 23.16 22.94 2.36
N THR A 819 22.34 21.97 2.77
CA THR A 819 22.31 21.48 4.14
C THR A 819 22.92 20.09 4.18
N VAL A 820 23.89 19.87 5.08
CA VAL A 820 24.53 18.57 5.27
C VAL A 820 23.94 17.92 6.50
N PHE A 821 23.32 16.76 6.31
CA PHE A 821 22.85 15.94 7.41
C PHE A 821 23.77 14.73 7.61
N SER A 822 24.20 14.49 8.83
CA SER A 822 24.81 13.20 9.20
C SER A 822 23.71 12.21 9.52
N GLN A 823 23.78 11.04 8.89
CA GLN A 823 22.96 9.89 9.26
C GLN A 823 23.63 9.21 10.46
N GLY A 824 22.85 8.75 11.43
CA GLY A 824 23.36 8.04 12.60
C GLY A 824 24.11 6.79 12.16
N ALA A 825 25.30 6.55 12.74
CA ALA A 825 26.06 5.35 12.44
C ALA A 825 25.19 4.08 12.59
N PRO A 826 25.26 3.13 11.65
CA PRO A 826 24.83 1.77 11.96
C PRO A 826 25.62 1.31 13.19
N PRO A 827 24.99 0.67 14.20
CA PRO A 827 25.71 0.23 15.38
C PRO A 827 26.85 -0.70 14.94
N GLN A 828 28.08 -0.47 15.44
CA GLN A 828 29.11 -1.49 15.29
C GLN A 828 28.62 -2.77 15.97
N PRO A 829 28.75 -3.95 15.34
CA PRO A 829 28.51 -5.19 16.07
C PRO A 829 29.41 -5.19 17.30
N ALA A 830 28.82 -5.41 18.48
CA ALA A 830 29.58 -5.63 19.68
C ALA A 830 30.59 -6.75 19.38
N GLN A 831 31.89 -6.45 19.53
CA GLN A 831 32.90 -7.49 19.57
C GLN A 831 32.69 -8.23 20.89
N ASP A 832 31.96 -9.36 20.82
CA ASP A 832 31.96 -10.37 21.88
C ASP A 832 33.28 -11.16 21.86
#